data_AF-A0A1A8AVD2-F1
#
_entry.id   AF-A0A1A8AVD2-F1
#
_cell.length_a   1.000
_cell.length_b   1.000
_cell.length_c   1.000
_cell.angle_alpha   90.00
_cell.angle_beta   90.00
_cell.angle_gamma   90.00
#
_symmetry.space_group_name_H-M   'P 1'
#
loop_
_entity.id
_entity.type
_entity.pdbx_description
1 polymer ?
#
loop_
_entity_poly.entity_id
_entity_poly.type
_entity_poly.pdbx_seq_one_letter_code
_entity_poly.pdbx_strand_id
1 'polypeptide(L)'
;MKMCRFLRYCVSHCLHAAMTRLEEVNGEVSVWSSLRWLGYLAGLNLLVAICLGLYARWEGTAESALLVTFILALVVLGIAIVLYYYFNMERVSLILLHLWYGFLLGLLCFVNPAALEEDVKERAANYLLLASLALRTLWALLERMLGCTRYRPAFLTSAERSELVGFAAASTVLQSQQSVSVAVLVMALAVVILTLRMKVFLAVLSFTCFVAITGGPFIKSLNITTNPFALSCFFSQLICDPLMDFYFSGLSVTERWKSLLVSRALWRRLSLLPLLLVEVGFIIQAARRLSDSDSGYLVIPGFVVCLLFWAICHMVFIITVWGFHTKLSDCQRLCLSQGPEDTSLDKVMASKGMRHFCLISERLVFFALVSSAVVAALCWQASSSLFMGMFLLNLSLECLFHGLFYELGNSLGGTCVGYAVVIPTNFCSPDGQPVLLPPGQVHELNRRSTGMLSNIQRFFACHLIENFGCDYSTSGVTLETLQAKIKAFLELRTADGPRHDTYVIFYSGHTHRSGEWALAGGDVLRLDQLLEWWREKNGSFCSRLILVLDCDNSLPWVREVRRVEGPYVAVQGATLARGSSVALEDTPQLGDFTSQWVEYNCNPNSTIRWLERDRAVSATYGIAKHWSDYTLHLPTGSDVTNHWSMYFPRITYPVVQLAVWCGGLNLLWLCSSCLRYLRRVKLNWFPPSVLDTEQGFKLVRS
;
A
#
# COMPACT_ATOMS: atom_id res chain seq x y z
N MET A 1 0.11 -18.00 -1.86
CA MET A 1 0.49 -16.79 -2.64
C MET A 1 1.46 -17.05 -3.80
N LYS A 2 2.61 -17.72 -3.63
CA LYS A 2 3.51 -18.09 -4.75
C LYS A 2 2.91 -19.11 -5.73
N MET A 3 2.15 -20.08 -5.23
CA MET A 3 1.49 -21.11 -6.06
C MET A 3 0.41 -20.54 -6.99
N CYS A 4 -0.35 -19.53 -6.54
CA CYS A 4 -1.31 -18.80 -7.38
C CYS A 4 -0.61 -17.99 -8.47
N ARG A 5 0.57 -17.40 -8.21
CA ARG A 5 1.36 -16.69 -9.23
C ARG A 5 1.87 -17.66 -10.31
N PHE A 6 2.30 -18.86 -9.92
CA PHE A 6 2.75 -19.89 -10.85
C PHE A 6 1.58 -20.42 -11.71
N LEU A 7 0.43 -20.75 -11.10
CA LEU A 7 -0.77 -21.16 -11.85
C LEU A 7 -1.24 -20.07 -12.82
N ARG A 8 -1.22 -18.80 -12.37
CA ARG A 8 -1.56 -17.64 -13.21
C ARG A 8 -0.60 -17.49 -14.39
N TYR A 9 0.70 -17.67 -14.15
CA TYR A 9 1.71 -17.64 -15.20
C TYR A 9 1.52 -18.79 -16.19
N CYS A 10 1.33 -20.03 -15.72
CA CYS A 10 1.11 -21.19 -16.58
C CYS A 10 -0.16 -21.06 -17.42
N VAL A 11 -1.30 -20.69 -16.82
CA VAL A 11 -2.57 -20.54 -17.56
C VAL A 11 -2.48 -19.42 -18.58
N SER A 12 -1.94 -18.25 -18.20
CA SER A 12 -1.78 -17.11 -19.12
C SER A 12 -0.81 -17.44 -20.25
N HIS A 13 0.31 -18.11 -19.97
CA HIS A 13 1.33 -18.42 -20.97
C HIS A 13 0.93 -19.57 -21.89
N CYS A 14 0.21 -20.58 -21.37
CA CYS A 14 -0.34 -21.67 -22.19
C CYS A 14 -1.47 -21.17 -23.10
N LEU A 15 -2.36 -20.31 -22.59
CA LEU A 15 -3.39 -19.67 -23.44
C LEU A 15 -2.78 -18.74 -24.46
N HIS A 16 -1.81 -17.91 -24.06
CA HIS A 16 -1.17 -16.99 -24.99
C HIS A 16 -0.45 -17.76 -26.10
N ALA A 17 0.27 -18.83 -25.78
CA ALA A 17 0.91 -19.70 -26.76
C ALA A 17 -0.07 -20.46 -27.67
N ALA A 18 -1.20 -20.92 -27.12
CA ALA A 18 -2.25 -21.56 -27.91
C ALA A 18 -2.94 -20.55 -28.85
N MET A 19 -3.09 -19.30 -28.41
CA MET A 19 -3.72 -18.24 -29.19
C MET A 19 -2.79 -17.62 -30.24
N THR A 20 -1.50 -17.45 -29.98
CA THR A 20 -0.54 -17.04 -31.01
C THR A 20 -0.49 -18.06 -32.13
N ARG A 21 -0.60 -19.36 -31.81
CA ARG A 21 -0.77 -20.41 -32.83
C ARG A 21 -2.09 -20.32 -33.56
N LEU A 22 -3.18 -19.86 -32.93
CA LEU A 22 -4.46 -19.67 -33.59
C LEU A 22 -4.44 -18.44 -34.53
N GLU A 23 -3.77 -17.35 -34.13
CA GLU A 23 -3.56 -16.16 -34.95
C GLU A 23 -2.67 -16.45 -36.17
N GLU A 24 -1.63 -17.27 -36.02
CA GLU A 24 -0.82 -17.77 -37.14
C GLU A 24 -1.63 -18.62 -38.13
N VAL A 25 -2.66 -19.33 -37.66
CA VAL A 25 -3.51 -20.22 -38.49
C VAL A 25 -4.65 -19.46 -39.19
N ASN A 26 -5.23 -18.42 -38.57
CA ASN A 26 -6.44 -17.78 -39.07
C ASN A 26 -6.26 -16.55 -39.95
N GLY A 27 -5.05 -15.96 -40.05
CA GLY A 27 -4.62 -15.00 -41.09
C GLY A 27 -5.36 -13.66 -41.26
N GLU A 28 -6.67 -13.58 -41.02
CA GLU A 28 -7.55 -12.47 -41.43
C GLU A 28 -8.30 -11.81 -40.26
N VAL A 29 -8.52 -12.50 -39.14
CA VAL A 29 -9.25 -11.94 -37.98
C VAL A 29 -8.34 -11.90 -36.76
N SER A 30 -7.86 -10.70 -36.40
CA SER A 30 -7.11 -10.50 -35.15
C SER A 30 -8.02 -10.81 -33.95
N VAL A 31 -7.53 -11.58 -32.97
CA VAL A 31 -8.31 -11.95 -31.77
C VAL A 31 -8.83 -10.71 -31.05
N TRP A 32 -8.05 -9.63 -31.09
CA TRP A 32 -8.40 -8.32 -30.58
C TRP A 32 -9.65 -7.69 -31.22
N SER A 33 -9.88 -7.94 -32.51
CA SER A 33 -11.09 -7.48 -33.19
C SER A 33 -12.33 -8.25 -32.73
N SER A 34 -12.25 -9.59 -32.62
CA SER A 34 -13.35 -10.44 -32.12
C SER A 34 -13.72 -10.10 -30.67
N LEU A 35 -12.70 -9.86 -29.85
CA LEU A 35 -12.80 -9.37 -28.48
C LEU A 35 -13.59 -8.05 -28.40
N ARG A 36 -13.24 -7.05 -29.23
CA ARG A 36 -13.99 -5.78 -29.30
C ARG A 36 -15.44 -5.97 -29.75
N TRP A 37 -15.69 -6.83 -30.74
CA TRP A 37 -17.04 -7.15 -31.20
C TRP A 37 -17.90 -7.76 -30.10
N LEU A 38 -17.33 -8.61 -29.23
CA LEU A 38 -18.03 -9.16 -28.08
C LEU A 38 -18.46 -8.07 -27.08
N GLY A 39 -17.60 -7.09 -26.84
CA GLY A 39 -17.92 -5.92 -26.02
C GLY A 39 -19.06 -5.08 -26.63
N TYR A 40 -19.01 -4.79 -27.94
CA TYR A 40 -20.07 -4.07 -28.64
C TYR A 40 -21.40 -4.84 -28.64
N LEU A 41 -21.36 -6.16 -28.84
CA LEU A 41 -22.53 -7.03 -28.78
C LEU A 41 -23.19 -6.98 -27.40
N ALA A 42 -22.41 -7.03 -26.32
CA ALA A 42 -22.93 -6.93 -24.96
C ALA A 42 -23.67 -5.60 -24.71
N GLY A 43 -23.13 -4.48 -25.22
CA GLY A 43 -23.72 -3.15 -25.12
C GLY A 43 -24.97 -2.98 -25.99
N LEU A 44 -24.95 -3.47 -27.24
CA LEU A 44 -26.13 -3.46 -28.12
C LEU A 44 -27.26 -4.30 -27.51
N ASN A 45 -26.94 -5.49 -27.01
CA ASN A 45 -27.90 -6.37 -26.37
C ASN A 45 -28.52 -5.73 -25.12
N LEU A 46 -27.73 -5.00 -24.32
CA LEU A 46 -28.22 -4.21 -23.19
C LEU A 46 -29.21 -3.13 -23.64
N LEU A 47 -28.87 -2.37 -24.68
CA LEU A 47 -29.73 -1.31 -25.21
C LEU A 47 -31.07 -1.87 -25.70
N VAL A 48 -31.05 -2.98 -26.45
CA VAL A 48 -32.27 -3.65 -26.93
C VAL A 48 -33.11 -4.13 -25.76
N ALA A 49 -32.50 -4.73 -24.74
CA ALA A 49 -33.20 -5.19 -23.54
C ALA A 49 -33.91 -4.04 -22.80
N ILE A 50 -33.22 -2.91 -22.64
CA ILE A 50 -33.76 -1.71 -21.98
C ILE A 50 -34.93 -1.14 -22.81
N CYS A 51 -34.76 -0.96 -24.12
CA CYS A 51 -35.82 -0.45 -24.99
C CYS A 51 -37.06 -1.35 -24.97
N LEU A 52 -36.88 -2.67 -25.05
CA LEU A 52 -37.99 -3.63 -25.04
C LEU A 52 -38.73 -3.63 -23.70
N GLY A 53 -38.00 -3.59 -22.57
CA GLY A 53 -38.62 -3.55 -21.25
C GLY A 53 -39.32 -2.22 -20.94
N LEU A 54 -38.79 -1.09 -21.42
CA LEU A 54 -39.50 0.20 -21.30
C LEU A 54 -40.76 0.23 -22.17
N TYR A 55 -40.69 -0.33 -23.38
CA TYR A 55 -41.84 -0.45 -24.27
C TYR A 55 -42.96 -1.31 -23.68
N ALA A 56 -42.62 -2.50 -23.14
CA ALA A 56 -43.59 -3.37 -22.49
C ALA A 56 -44.30 -2.67 -21.32
N ARG A 57 -43.54 -1.94 -20.48
CA ARG A 57 -44.10 -1.14 -19.38
C ARG A 57 -45.03 -0.04 -19.87
N TRP A 58 -44.62 0.71 -20.89
CA TRP A 58 -45.45 1.78 -21.45
C TRP A 58 -46.75 1.24 -22.04
N GLU A 59 -46.70 0.12 -22.76
CA GLU A 59 -47.89 -0.54 -23.31
C GLU A 59 -48.83 -1.03 -22.21
N GLY A 60 -48.28 -1.56 -21.11
CA GLY A 60 -49.05 -2.05 -19.98
C GLY A 60 -49.65 -0.95 -19.08
N THR A 61 -48.96 0.19 -18.90
CA THR A 61 -49.40 1.26 -17.98
C THR A 61 -50.06 2.45 -18.70
N ALA A 62 -49.84 2.59 -20.00
CA ALA A 62 -50.23 3.76 -20.81
C ALA A 62 -49.76 5.12 -20.24
N GLU A 63 -48.75 5.13 -19.37
CA GLU A 63 -48.25 6.36 -18.76
C GLU A 63 -47.42 7.19 -19.75
N SER A 64 -47.86 8.43 -20.00
CA SER A 64 -47.17 9.37 -20.89
C SER A 64 -45.76 9.71 -20.43
N ALA A 65 -45.47 9.63 -19.13
CA ALA A 65 -44.15 9.87 -18.56
C ALA A 65 -43.09 8.87 -19.09
N LEU A 66 -43.44 7.59 -19.26
CA LEU A 66 -42.53 6.58 -19.81
C LEU A 66 -42.22 6.85 -21.29
N LEU A 67 -43.22 7.27 -22.06
CA LEU A 67 -43.04 7.64 -23.47
C LEU A 67 -42.15 8.88 -23.63
N VAL A 68 -42.38 9.92 -22.81
CA VAL A 68 -41.54 11.13 -22.79
C VAL A 68 -40.10 10.76 -22.44
N THR A 69 -39.90 9.89 -21.46
CA THR A 69 -38.57 9.41 -21.08
C THR A 69 -37.89 8.62 -22.19
N PHE A 70 -38.63 7.81 -22.92
CA PHE A 70 -38.14 7.07 -24.09
C PHE A 70 -37.73 8.01 -25.24
N ILE A 71 -38.52 9.05 -25.53
CA ILE A 71 -38.16 10.05 -26.54
C ILE A 71 -36.90 10.82 -26.11
N LEU A 72 -36.84 11.24 -24.84
CA LEU A 72 -35.67 11.90 -24.28
C LEU A 72 -34.42 11.02 -24.38
N ALA A 73 -34.57 9.71 -24.18
CA ALA A 73 -33.48 8.74 -24.34
C ALA A 73 -32.87 8.75 -25.75
N LEU A 74 -33.73 8.77 -26.78
CA LEU A 74 -33.29 8.83 -28.17
C LEU A 74 -32.59 10.16 -28.47
N VAL A 75 -33.09 11.27 -27.92
CA VAL A 75 -32.45 12.59 -28.06
C VAL A 75 -31.06 12.61 -27.41
N VAL A 76 -30.95 12.11 -26.18
CA VAL A 76 -29.67 12.01 -25.45
C VAL A 76 -28.68 11.13 -26.21
N LEU A 77 -29.12 9.99 -26.75
CA LEU A 77 -28.29 9.13 -27.59
C LEU A 77 -27.83 9.85 -28.87
N GLY A 78 -28.73 10.58 -29.54
CA GLY A 78 -28.40 11.40 -30.71
C GLY A 78 -27.36 12.47 -30.39
N ILE A 79 -27.50 13.18 -29.27
CA ILE A 79 -26.52 14.16 -28.78
C ILE A 79 -25.18 13.48 -28.50
N ALA A 80 -25.16 12.32 -27.84
CA ALA A 80 -23.92 11.58 -27.58
C ALA A 80 -23.20 11.20 -28.88
N ILE A 81 -23.94 10.73 -29.90
CA ILE A 81 -23.38 10.39 -31.22
C ILE A 81 -22.81 11.65 -31.89
N VAL A 82 -23.54 12.76 -31.87
CA VAL A 82 -23.08 14.03 -32.46
C VAL A 82 -21.81 14.53 -31.77
N LEU A 83 -21.77 14.51 -30.43
CA LEU A 83 -20.60 14.89 -29.65
C LEU A 83 -19.38 14.01 -29.93
N TYR A 84 -19.61 12.71 -30.15
CA TYR A 84 -18.55 11.77 -30.47
C TYR A 84 -17.96 12.00 -31.86
N TYR A 85 -18.81 12.00 -32.90
CA TYR A 85 -18.35 12.01 -34.29
C TYR A 85 -18.04 13.42 -34.83
N TYR A 86 -18.82 14.44 -34.46
CA TYR A 86 -18.67 15.78 -35.03
C TYR A 86 -17.78 16.69 -34.18
N PHE A 87 -17.87 16.60 -32.85
CA PHE A 87 -17.11 17.47 -31.95
C PHE A 87 -15.86 16.81 -31.36
N ASN A 88 -15.61 15.52 -31.66
CA ASN A 88 -14.51 14.72 -31.12
C ASN A 88 -14.44 14.76 -29.57
N MET A 89 -15.59 14.93 -28.91
CA MET A 89 -15.72 15.00 -27.45
C MET A 89 -16.05 13.62 -26.87
N GLU A 90 -15.19 12.63 -27.15
CA GLU A 90 -15.38 11.22 -26.76
C GLU A 90 -15.73 11.06 -25.27
N ARG A 91 -15.00 11.71 -24.37
CA ARG A 91 -15.22 11.58 -22.92
C ARG A 91 -16.61 12.07 -22.49
N VAL A 92 -17.07 13.19 -23.04
CA VAL A 92 -18.37 13.77 -22.68
C VAL A 92 -19.50 12.91 -23.23
N SER A 93 -19.35 12.43 -24.46
CA SER A 93 -20.29 11.49 -25.08
C SER A 93 -20.45 10.21 -24.25
N LEU A 94 -19.33 9.57 -23.86
CA LEU A 94 -19.36 8.36 -23.03
C LEU A 94 -19.95 8.63 -21.64
N ILE A 95 -19.60 9.75 -21.00
CA ILE A 95 -20.19 10.15 -19.70
C ILE A 95 -21.71 10.26 -19.80
N LEU A 96 -22.22 10.90 -20.87
CA LEU A 96 -23.64 11.07 -21.11
C LEU A 96 -24.34 9.72 -21.34
N LEU A 97 -23.72 8.84 -22.13
CA LEU A 97 -24.23 7.51 -22.43
C LEU A 97 -24.34 6.64 -21.17
N HIS A 98 -23.26 6.56 -20.38
CA HIS A 98 -23.23 5.80 -19.13
C HIS A 98 -24.22 6.35 -18.08
N LEU A 99 -24.34 7.68 -18.00
CA LEU A 99 -25.34 8.33 -17.13
C LEU A 99 -26.75 7.87 -17.51
N TRP A 100 -27.03 7.83 -18.80
CA TRP A 100 -28.33 7.45 -19.30
C TRP A 100 -28.61 5.95 -19.14
N TYR A 101 -27.62 5.08 -19.34
CA TYR A 101 -27.77 3.65 -19.04
C TYR A 101 -28.12 3.40 -17.58
N GLY A 102 -27.42 4.05 -16.64
CA GLY A 102 -27.75 3.96 -15.22
C GLY A 102 -29.18 4.42 -14.93
N PHE A 103 -29.60 5.53 -15.54
CA PHE A 103 -30.96 6.07 -15.39
C PHE A 103 -32.04 5.13 -15.92
N LEU A 104 -31.89 4.61 -17.14
CA LEU A 104 -32.86 3.70 -17.74
C LEU A 104 -32.94 2.35 -17.00
N LEU A 105 -31.80 1.79 -16.57
CA LEU A 105 -31.78 0.58 -15.74
C LEU A 105 -32.47 0.80 -14.39
N GLY A 106 -32.29 1.98 -13.78
CA GLY A 106 -33.00 2.35 -12.56
C GLY A 106 -34.51 2.44 -12.77
N LEU A 107 -34.97 3.07 -13.86
CA LEU A 107 -36.40 3.11 -14.20
C LEU A 107 -36.99 1.71 -14.41
N LEU A 108 -36.27 0.85 -15.13
CA LEU A 108 -36.68 -0.54 -15.38
C LEU A 108 -36.77 -1.34 -14.07
N CYS A 109 -35.91 -1.02 -13.12
CA CYS A 109 -35.91 -1.60 -11.78
C CYS A 109 -37.10 -1.13 -10.93
N PHE A 110 -37.40 0.16 -10.91
CA PHE A 110 -38.38 0.75 -9.98
C PHE A 110 -39.82 0.80 -10.50
N VAL A 111 -40.01 0.86 -11.81
CA VAL A 111 -41.33 0.84 -12.44
C VAL A 111 -41.65 -0.60 -12.85
N ASN A 112 -42.05 -1.45 -11.90
CA ASN A 112 -42.36 -2.86 -12.18
C ASN A 112 -43.76 -3.26 -11.68
N PRO A 113 -44.82 -3.02 -12.49
CA PRO A 113 -46.17 -3.46 -12.17
C PRO A 113 -46.28 -4.99 -12.17
N ALA A 114 -46.98 -5.56 -11.18
CA ALA A 114 -47.17 -7.01 -11.07
C ALA A 114 -47.89 -7.64 -12.29
N ALA A 115 -48.67 -6.86 -13.02
CA ALA A 115 -49.37 -7.31 -14.22
C ALA A 115 -48.44 -7.67 -15.40
N LEU A 116 -47.15 -7.30 -15.36
CA LEU A 116 -46.18 -7.56 -16.43
C LEU A 116 -45.41 -8.88 -16.30
N GLU A 117 -45.56 -9.63 -15.20
CA GLU A 117 -44.82 -10.90 -15.01
C GLU A 117 -45.16 -11.99 -16.06
N GLU A 118 -46.37 -11.90 -16.63
CA GLU A 118 -46.82 -12.81 -17.68
C GLU A 118 -46.56 -12.33 -19.11
N ASP A 119 -46.13 -11.07 -19.30
CA ASP A 119 -45.87 -10.52 -20.63
C ASP A 119 -44.62 -11.15 -21.28
N VAL A 120 -44.79 -11.65 -22.50
CA VAL A 120 -43.72 -12.24 -23.31
C VAL A 120 -42.60 -11.23 -23.59
N LYS A 121 -42.94 -9.95 -23.79
CA LYS A 121 -41.98 -8.87 -24.07
C LYS A 121 -41.12 -8.59 -22.84
N GLU A 122 -41.72 -8.59 -21.64
CA GLU A 122 -40.99 -8.41 -20.38
C GLU A 122 -40.06 -9.61 -20.10
N ARG A 123 -40.52 -10.84 -20.33
CA ARG A 123 -39.67 -12.05 -20.23
C ARG A 123 -38.51 -12.00 -21.21
N ALA A 124 -38.75 -11.60 -22.45
CA ALA A 124 -37.71 -11.43 -23.46
C ALA A 124 -36.68 -10.37 -23.02
N ALA A 125 -37.13 -9.22 -22.52
CA ALA A 125 -36.25 -8.19 -21.97
C ALA A 125 -35.38 -8.72 -20.82
N ASN A 126 -35.97 -9.48 -19.88
CA ASN A 126 -35.25 -10.08 -18.76
C ASN A 126 -34.17 -11.09 -19.20
N TYR A 127 -34.46 -11.93 -20.20
CA TYR A 127 -33.45 -12.83 -20.76
C TYR A 127 -32.35 -12.09 -21.50
N LEU A 128 -32.68 -11.01 -22.22
CA LEU A 128 -31.67 -10.17 -22.89
C LEU A 128 -30.77 -9.46 -21.87
N LEU A 129 -31.30 -9.01 -20.72
CA LEU A 129 -30.49 -8.45 -19.62
C LEU A 129 -29.48 -9.47 -19.07
N LEU A 130 -29.93 -10.71 -18.84
CA LEU A 130 -29.05 -11.80 -18.40
C LEU A 130 -28.00 -12.16 -19.46
N ALA A 131 -28.40 -12.23 -20.73
CA ALA A 131 -27.48 -12.49 -21.84
C ALA A 131 -26.43 -11.37 -21.96
N SER A 132 -26.82 -10.10 -21.79
CA SER A 132 -25.88 -8.98 -21.79
C SER A 132 -24.85 -9.11 -20.66
N LEU A 133 -25.29 -9.50 -19.47
CA LEU A 133 -24.42 -9.76 -18.34
C LEU A 133 -23.43 -10.92 -18.62
N ALA A 134 -23.92 -12.02 -19.17
CA ALA A 134 -23.08 -13.17 -19.54
C ALA A 134 -22.02 -12.79 -20.59
N LEU A 135 -22.42 -12.04 -21.63
CA LEU A 135 -21.50 -11.55 -22.66
C LEU A 135 -20.47 -10.59 -22.08
N ARG A 136 -20.89 -9.67 -21.19
CA ARG A 136 -20.00 -8.70 -20.55
C ARG A 136 -18.98 -9.35 -19.63
N THR A 137 -19.40 -10.34 -18.84
CA THR A 137 -18.51 -11.11 -17.94
C THR A 137 -17.52 -11.95 -18.74
N LEU A 138 -17.98 -12.62 -19.80
CA LEU A 138 -17.11 -13.37 -20.71
C LEU A 138 -16.07 -12.45 -21.38
N TRP A 139 -16.52 -11.31 -21.91
CA TRP A 139 -15.65 -10.31 -22.52
C TRP A 139 -14.55 -9.85 -21.56
N ALA A 140 -14.94 -9.46 -20.36
CA ALA A 140 -14.04 -8.95 -19.33
C ALA A 140 -13.05 -10.01 -18.81
N LEU A 141 -13.46 -11.28 -18.76
CA LEU A 141 -12.60 -12.40 -18.40
C LEU A 141 -11.55 -12.67 -19.49
N LEU A 142 -11.99 -12.73 -20.75
CA LEU A 142 -11.11 -12.96 -21.90
C LEU A 142 -10.08 -11.83 -22.05
N GLU A 143 -10.50 -10.57 -21.91
CA GLU A 143 -9.58 -9.42 -22.00
C GLU A 143 -8.42 -9.52 -21.00
N ARG A 144 -8.71 -10.00 -19.78
CA ARG A 144 -7.72 -10.16 -18.69
C ARG A 144 -6.85 -11.39 -18.85
N MET A 145 -7.43 -12.51 -19.25
CA MET A 145 -6.68 -13.74 -19.51
C MET A 145 -5.67 -13.57 -20.65
N LEU A 146 -5.99 -12.72 -21.61
CA LEU A 146 -5.15 -12.40 -22.76
C LEU A 146 -4.21 -11.22 -22.54
N GLY A 147 -4.22 -10.64 -21.33
CA GLY A 147 -3.33 -9.53 -20.98
C GLY A 147 -3.60 -8.24 -21.76
N CYS A 148 -4.77 -8.11 -22.39
CA CYS A 148 -5.15 -6.93 -23.16
C CYS A 148 -5.56 -5.74 -22.28
N THR A 149 -5.90 -6.00 -21.01
CA THR A 149 -6.37 -4.99 -20.06
C THR A 149 -5.25 -4.07 -19.60
N ARG A 150 -5.46 -2.75 -19.73
CA ARG A 150 -4.58 -1.73 -19.13
C ARG A 150 -5.12 -1.29 -17.77
N TYR A 151 -4.47 -1.70 -16.70
CA TYR A 151 -4.83 -1.29 -15.35
C TYR A 151 -4.47 0.18 -15.11
N ARG A 152 -5.45 1.00 -14.73
CA ARG A 152 -5.23 2.41 -14.37
C ARG A 152 -5.53 2.64 -12.88
N PRO A 153 -4.71 3.44 -12.18
CA PRO A 153 -4.93 3.80 -10.79
C PRO A 153 -6.05 4.85 -10.71
N ALA A 154 -7.28 4.39 -10.59
CA ALA A 154 -8.44 5.24 -10.37
C ALA A 154 -9.26 4.67 -9.22
N PHE A 155 -9.92 5.54 -8.46
CA PHE A 155 -10.90 5.15 -7.46
C PHE A 155 -12.17 4.60 -8.14
N LEU A 156 -12.91 5.49 -8.82
CA LEU A 156 -14.01 5.13 -9.72
C LEU A 156 -13.70 5.66 -11.11
N THR A 157 -14.02 4.88 -12.13
CA THR A 157 -13.99 5.31 -13.52
C THR A 157 -15.08 6.35 -13.79
N SER A 158 -14.94 7.12 -14.86
CA SER A 158 -15.99 8.05 -15.28
C SER A 158 -17.30 7.32 -15.62
N ALA A 159 -17.20 6.14 -16.24
CA ALA A 159 -18.36 5.30 -16.57
C ALA A 159 -19.11 4.86 -15.32
N GLU A 160 -18.43 4.25 -14.34
CA GLU A 160 -19.05 3.81 -13.08
C GLU A 160 -19.71 4.98 -12.35
N ARG A 161 -19.03 6.13 -12.24
CA ARG A 161 -19.61 7.32 -11.59
C ARG A 161 -20.88 7.79 -12.29
N SER A 162 -20.86 7.86 -13.62
CA SER A 162 -22.03 8.25 -14.39
C SER A 162 -23.19 7.27 -14.22
N GLU A 163 -22.95 5.97 -14.31
CA GLU A 163 -23.99 4.94 -14.12
C GLU A 163 -24.59 4.98 -12.71
N LEU A 164 -23.77 5.11 -11.67
CA LEU A 164 -24.23 5.27 -10.29
C LEU A 164 -25.12 6.51 -10.13
N VAL A 165 -24.68 7.66 -10.65
CA VAL A 165 -25.46 8.92 -10.60
C VAL A 165 -26.77 8.78 -11.36
N GLY A 166 -26.77 8.13 -12.53
CA GLY A 166 -27.96 7.87 -13.32
C GLY A 166 -28.97 7.02 -12.56
N PHE A 167 -28.52 5.92 -11.96
CA PHE A 167 -29.37 5.03 -11.18
C PHE A 167 -29.93 5.70 -9.93
N ALA A 168 -29.11 6.50 -9.24
CA ALA A 168 -29.58 7.32 -8.12
C ALA A 168 -30.62 8.35 -8.56
N ALA A 169 -30.46 9.00 -9.72
CA ALA A 169 -31.44 9.93 -10.27
C ALA A 169 -32.76 9.25 -10.62
N ALA A 170 -32.73 8.03 -11.16
CA ALA A 170 -33.93 7.25 -11.45
C ALA A 170 -34.74 6.90 -10.19
N SER A 171 -34.09 6.80 -9.03
CA SER A 171 -34.79 6.56 -7.77
C SER A 171 -35.75 7.68 -7.36
N THR A 172 -35.66 8.87 -7.97
CA THR A 172 -36.56 10.01 -7.67
C THR A 172 -38.00 9.78 -8.11
N VAL A 173 -38.25 8.75 -8.93
CA VAL A 173 -39.61 8.26 -9.25
C VAL A 173 -40.29 7.66 -8.01
N LEU A 174 -39.52 7.21 -7.03
CA LEU A 174 -40.03 6.67 -5.77
C LEU A 174 -40.40 7.79 -4.79
N GLN A 175 -41.10 7.44 -3.71
CA GLN A 175 -41.36 8.38 -2.62
C GLN A 175 -40.05 8.92 -2.04
N SER A 176 -40.03 10.19 -1.60
CA SER A 176 -38.83 10.90 -1.14
C SER A 176 -37.94 10.09 -0.18
N GLN A 177 -38.53 9.39 0.80
CA GLN A 177 -37.77 8.57 1.76
C GLN A 177 -37.16 7.29 1.14
N GLN A 178 -37.87 6.66 0.20
CA GLN A 178 -37.38 5.47 -0.53
C GLN A 178 -36.25 5.86 -1.48
N SER A 179 -36.39 6.99 -2.18
CA SER A 179 -35.36 7.56 -3.05
C SER A 179 -34.06 7.83 -2.28
N VAL A 180 -34.15 8.45 -1.09
CA VAL A 180 -32.97 8.67 -0.24
C VAL A 180 -32.32 7.35 0.19
N SER A 181 -33.11 6.33 0.53
CA SER A 181 -32.59 5.00 0.90
C SER A 181 -31.82 4.36 -0.26
N VAL A 182 -32.34 4.44 -1.48
CA VAL A 182 -31.68 3.94 -2.68
C VAL A 182 -30.42 4.74 -2.99
N ALA A 183 -30.45 6.07 -2.88
CA ALA A 183 -29.26 6.90 -3.09
C ALA A 183 -28.12 6.53 -2.12
N VAL A 184 -28.44 6.30 -0.85
CA VAL A 184 -27.47 5.82 0.15
C VAL A 184 -26.93 4.43 -0.21
N LEU A 185 -27.77 3.51 -0.68
CA LEU A 185 -27.35 2.19 -1.15
C LEU A 185 -26.39 2.28 -2.34
N VAL A 186 -26.67 3.16 -3.31
CA VAL A 186 -25.81 3.41 -4.47
C VAL A 186 -24.46 3.97 -4.03
N MET A 187 -24.44 4.86 -3.03
CA MET A 187 -23.19 5.34 -2.43
C MET A 187 -22.42 4.21 -1.74
N ALA A 188 -23.12 3.31 -1.02
CA ALA A 188 -22.50 2.13 -0.43
C ALA A 188 -21.89 1.21 -1.50
N LEU A 189 -22.60 0.98 -2.62
CA LEU A 189 -22.08 0.23 -3.77
C LEU A 189 -20.79 0.88 -4.33
N ALA A 190 -20.78 2.21 -4.46
CA ALA A 190 -19.62 2.94 -4.93
C ALA A 190 -18.40 2.67 -4.04
N VAL A 191 -18.59 2.65 -2.72
CA VAL A 191 -17.52 2.32 -1.76
C VAL A 191 -17.12 0.84 -1.84
N VAL A 192 -18.06 -0.09 -2.03
CA VAL A 192 -17.74 -1.51 -2.23
C VAL A 192 -16.87 -1.70 -3.48
N ILE A 193 -17.19 -1.04 -4.60
CA ILE A 193 -16.36 -1.02 -5.80
C ILE A 193 -14.94 -0.53 -5.48
N LEU A 194 -14.81 0.54 -4.67
CA LEU A 194 -13.51 1.02 -4.21
C LEU A 194 -12.75 -0.02 -3.41
N THR A 195 -13.40 -0.70 -2.45
CA THR A 195 -12.73 -1.72 -1.62
C THR A 195 -12.20 -2.88 -2.46
N LEU A 196 -12.96 -3.34 -3.46
CA LEU A 196 -12.55 -4.40 -4.39
C LEU A 196 -11.38 -3.96 -5.26
N ARG A 197 -11.45 -2.76 -5.85
CA ARG A 197 -10.41 -2.22 -6.74
C ARG A 197 -9.10 -1.96 -6.00
N MET A 198 -9.19 -1.48 -4.76
CA MET A 198 -8.06 -1.30 -3.85
C MET A 198 -7.59 -2.62 -3.22
N LYS A 199 -8.25 -3.75 -3.50
CA LYS A 199 -8.05 -5.09 -2.92
C LYS A 199 -7.83 -5.11 -1.41
N VAL A 200 -8.61 -4.28 -0.72
CA VAL A 200 -8.67 -4.20 0.73
C VAL A 200 -8.81 -5.61 1.34
N PHE A 201 -8.12 -5.87 2.44
CA PHE A 201 -8.14 -7.19 3.11
C PHE A 201 -9.55 -7.70 3.40
N LEU A 202 -10.44 -6.80 3.84
CA LEU A 202 -11.84 -7.10 4.16
C LEU A 202 -12.81 -6.86 2.98
N ALA A 203 -12.33 -6.66 1.74
CA ALA A 203 -13.18 -6.33 0.60
C ALA A 203 -14.22 -7.42 0.29
N VAL A 204 -13.80 -8.70 0.32
CA VAL A 204 -14.71 -9.83 0.06
C VAL A 204 -15.79 -9.92 1.15
N LEU A 205 -15.41 -9.73 2.42
CA LEU A 205 -16.37 -9.73 3.52
C LEU A 205 -17.38 -8.58 3.37
N SER A 206 -16.90 -7.36 3.10
CA SER A 206 -17.76 -6.20 2.86
C SER A 206 -18.71 -6.44 1.68
N PHE A 207 -18.21 -6.99 0.57
CA PHE A 207 -19.02 -7.33 -0.60
C PHE A 207 -20.09 -8.39 -0.27
N THR A 208 -19.74 -9.45 0.46
CA THR A 208 -20.70 -10.48 0.88
C THR A 208 -21.78 -9.90 1.79
N CYS A 209 -21.41 -9.05 2.76
CA CYS A 209 -22.36 -8.34 3.60
C CYS A 209 -23.30 -7.44 2.77
N PHE A 210 -22.74 -6.70 1.82
CA PHE A 210 -23.50 -5.84 0.90
C PHE A 210 -24.54 -6.63 0.11
N VAL A 211 -24.13 -7.74 -0.53
CA VAL A 211 -25.05 -8.59 -1.31
C VAL A 211 -26.11 -9.22 -0.42
N ALA A 212 -25.74 -9.75 0.75
CA ALA A 212 -26.67 -10.43 1.66
C ALA A 212 -27.75 -9.47 2.20
N ILE A 213 -27.36 -8.26 2.60
CA ILE A 213 -28.29 -7.26 3.15
C ILE A 213 -29.14 -6.64 2.02
N THR A 214 -28.53 -6.35 0.87
CA THR A 214 -29.25 -5.77 -0.28
C THR A 214 -30.28 -6.74 -0.84
N GLY A 215 -29.88 -7.98 -1.12
CA GLY A 215 -30.73 -8.99 -1.76
C GLY A 215 -31.86 -9.55 -0.88
N GLY A 216 -31.81 -9.33 0.44
CA GLY A 216 -32.82 -9.82 1.37
C GLY A 216 -33.53 -8.67 2.11
N PRO A 217 -33.03 -8.28 3.29
CA PRO A 217 -33.74 -7.37 4.18
C PRO A 217 -33.95 -5.97 3.60
N PHE A 218 -33.02 -5.43 2.80
CA PHE A 218 -33.15 -4.09 2.24
C PHE A 218 -34.30 -3.99 1.23
N ILE A 219 -34.36 -4.88 0.22
CA ILE A 219 -35.44 -4.87 -0.78
C ILE A 219 -36.79 -5.12 -0.10
N LYS A 220 -36.84 -6.05 0.86
CA LYS A 220 -38.07 -6.31 1.64
C LYS A 220 -38.52 -5.06 2.42
N SER A 221 -37.57 -4.33 3.01
CA SER A 221 -37.86 -3.11 3.76
C SER A 221 -38.26 -1.93 2.87
N LEU A 222 -37.76 -1.86 1.64
CA LEU A 222 -38.09 -0.80 0.70
C LEU A 222 -39.59 -0.84 0.32
N ASN A 223 -40.19 -2.03 0.38
CA ASN A 223 -41.62 -2.30 0.12
C ASN A 223 -42.07 -1.85 -1.27
N ILE A 224 -41.25 -2.14 -2.28
CA ILE A 224 -41.51 -1.83 -3.70
C ILE A 224 -41.31 -3.11 -4.50
N THR A 225 -42.15 -3.32 -5.52
CA THR A 225 -41.95 -4.38 -6.50
C THR A 225 -40.80 -3.97 -7.41
N THR A 226 -39.61 -4.53 -7.19
CA THR A 226 -38.43 -4.25 -8.03
C THR A 226 -38.28 -5.32 -9.11
N ASN A 227 -37.79 -4.96 -10.30
CA ASN A 227 -37.36 -5.97 -11.27
C ASN A 227 -35.98 -6.52 -10.86
N PRO A 228 -35.87 -7.80 -10.42
CA PRO A 228 -34.63 -8.37 -9.93
C PRO A 228 -33.57 -8.56 -11.03
N PHE A 229 -33.98 -8.74 -12.30
CA PHE A 229 -33.06 -8.90 -13.42
C PHE A 229 -32.37 -7.58 -13.77
N ALA A 230 -33.11 -6.48 -13.79
CA ALA A 230 -32.57 -5.14 -13.99
C ALA A 230 -31.60 -4.73 -12.88
N LEU A 231 -31.99 -4.97 -11.63
CA LEU A 231 -31.17 -4.70 -10.45
C LEU A 231 -29.88 -5.54 -10.47
N SER A 232 -30.00 -6.83 -10.75
CA SER A 232 -28.84 -7.73 -10.85
C SER A 232 -27.93 -7.36 -12.01
N CYS A 233 -28.48 -6.94 -13.15
CA CYS A 233 -27.72 -6.48 -14.31
C CYS A 233 -26.90 -5.24 -13.95
N PHE A 234 -27.53 -4.22 -13.34
CA PHE A 234 -26.86 -3.00 -12.88
C PHE A 234 -25.71 -3.29 -11.90
N PHE A 235 -25.98 -4.03 -10.82
CA PHE A 235 -24.95 -4.36 -9.83
C PHE A 235 -23.81 -5.17 -10.44
N SER A 236 -24.14 -6.19 -11.24
CA SER A 236 -23.14 -7.09 -11.78
C SER A 236 -22.28 -6.42 -12.84
N GLN A 237 -22.83 -5.53 -13.66
CA GLN A 237 -22.05 -4.75 -14.64
C GLN A 237 -20.97 -3.90 -13.97
N LEU A 238 -21.31 -3.26 -12.85
CA LEU A 238 -20.38 -2.41 -12.10
C LEU A 238 -19.35 -3.20 -11.28
N ILE A 239 -19.73 -4.36 -10.72
CA ILE A 239 -18.86 -5.14 -9.83
C ILE A 239 -17.94 -6.11 -10.60
N CYS A 240 -18.34 -6.55 -11.79
CA CYS A 240 -17.65 -7.55 -12.60
C CYS A 240 -16.16 -7.23 -12.80
N ASP A 241 -15.84 -6.03 -13.29
CA ASP A 241 -14.46 -5.61 -13.53
C ASP A 241 -13.63 -5.51 -12.22
N PRO A 242 -14.04 -4.77 -11.18
CA PRO A 242 -13.34 -4.72 -9.90
C PRO A 242 -13.11 -6.10 -9.25
N LEU A 243 -14.09 -7.00 -9.33
CA LEU A 243 -14.01 -8.34 -8.76
C LEU A 243 -12.97 -9.20 -9.48
N MET A 244 -12.92 -9.15 -10.81
CA MET A 244 -11.86 -9.80 -11.57
C MET A 244 -10.50 -9.15 -11.35
N ASP A 245 -10.44 -7.82 -11.27
CA ASP A 245 -9.20 -7.08 -11.01
C ASP A 245 -8.61 -7.40 -9.64
N PHE A 246 -9.44 -7.79 -8.66
CA PHE A 246 -8.97 -8.31 -7.38
C PHE A 246 -7.95 -9.46 -7.58
N TYR A 247 -8.19 -10.33 -8.55
CA TYR A 247 -7.28 -11.43 -8.90
C TYR A 247 -6.25 -11.07 -9.99
N PHE A 248 -6.69 -10.41 -11.07
CA PHE A 248 -5.86 -10.17 -12.26
C PHE A 248 -5.02 -8.89 -12.22
N SER A 249 -5.36 -7.87 -11.42
CA SER A 249 -4.52 -6.67 -11.36
C SER A 249 -3.15 -6.98 -10.73
N GLY A 250 -2.07 -6.55 -11.39
CA GLY A 250 -0.69 -6.67 -10.90
C GLY A 250 -0.15 -5.41 -10.24
N LEU A 251 -0.98 -4.36 -10.10
CA LEU A 251 -0.57 -3.07 -9.55
C LEU A 251 -0.05 -3.21 -8.12
N SER A 252 0.99 -2.44 -7.79
CA SER A 252 1.49 -2.33 -6.43
C SER A 252 0.48 -1.66 -5.49
N VAL A 253 0.69 -1.75 -4.18
CA VAL A 253 -0.15 -1.05 -3.18
C VAL A 253 -0.14 0.45 -3.46
N THR A 254 1.04 1.04 -3.66
CA THR A 254 1.22 2.48 -3.81
C THR A 254 0.70 2.99 -5.16
N GLU A 255 0.74 2.15 -6.20
CA GLU A 255 0.08 2.44 -7.47
C GLU A 255 -1.45 2.49 -7.34
N ARG A 256 -2.07 1.51 -6.69
CA ARG A 256 -3.54 1.48 -6.50
C ARG A 256 -4.02 2.70 -5.72
N TRP A 257 -3.33 3.03 -4.63
CA TRP A 257 -3.64 4.17 -3.77
C TRP A 257 -3.11 5.52 -4.28
N LYS A 258 -2.47 5.55 -5.47
CA LYS A 258 -1.83 6.76 -6.02
C LYS A 258 -2.74 7.98 -6.04
N SER A 259 -4.03 7.80 -6.35
CA SER A 259 -5.00 8.91 -6.34
C SER A 259 -5.13 9.57 -4.96
N LEU A 260 -5.11 8.78 -3.87
CA LEU A 260 -5.09 9.31 -2.50
C LEU A 260 -3.74 9.94 -2.16
N LEU A 261 -2.67 9.20 -2.46
CA LEU A 261 -1.31 9.50 -2.04
C LEU A 261 -0.76 10.76 -2.70
N VAL A 262 -1.22 11.11 -3.90
CA VAL A 262 -0.82 12.29 -4.66
C VAL A 262 -1.82 13.44 -4.55
N SER A 263 -3.02 13.20 -4.00
CA SER A 263 -4.04 14.26 -3.81
C SER A 263 -3.48 15.45 -3.02
N ARG A 264 -4.05 16.65 -3.21
CA ARG A 264 -3.62 17.83 -2.44
C ARG A 264 -4.08 17.71 -1.00
N ALA A 265 -3.29 18.26 -0.08
CA ALA A 265 -3.58 18.22 1.37
C ALA A 265 -4.99 18.74 1.71
N LEU A 266 -5.46 19.81 1.06
CA LEU A 266 -6.78 20.36 1.28
C LEU A 266 -7.90 19.38 0.91
N TRP A 267 -7.81 18.74 -0.27
CA TRP A 267 -8.83 17.79 -0.73
C TRP A 267 -8.93 16.57 0.18
N ARG A 268 -7.80 16.06 0.70
CA ARG A 268 -7.80 14.98 1.68
C ARG A 268 -8.41 15.40 3.03
N ARG A 269 -8.15 16.62 3.49
CA ARG A 269 -8.77 17.13 4.72
C ARG A 269 -10.26 17.32 4.54
N LEU A 270 -10.69 17.84 3.39
CA LEU A 270 -12.11 17.99 3.07
C LEU A 270 -12.84 16.65 2.96
N SER A 271 -12.16 15.54 2.59
CA SER A 271 -12.79 14.21 2.57
C SER A 271 -13.18 13.67 3.95
N LEU A 272 -12.73 14.29 5.05
CA LEU A 272 -13.18 13.93 6.40
C LEU A 272 -14.59 14.44 6.71
N LEU A 273 -15.05 15.52 6.06
CA LEU A 273 -16.41 16.04 6.24
C LEU A 273 -17.49 15.03 5.81
N PRO A 274 -17.47 14.47 4.57
CA PRO A 274 -18.45 13.46 4.20
C PRO A 274 -18.34 12.19 5.03
N LEU A 275 -17.15 11.80 5.50
CA LEU A 275 -16.98 10.67 6.41
C LEU A 275 -17.72 10.91 7.73
N LEU A 276 -17.51 12.07 8.36
CA LEU A 276 -18.19 12.46 9.60
C LEU A 276 -19.72 12.54 9.42
N LEU A 277 -20.19 13.05 8.27
CA LEU A 277 -21.61 13.10 7.96
C LEU A 277 -22.24 11.69 7.89
N VAL A 278 -21.52 10.71 7.34
CA VAL A 278 -21.98 9.31 7.30
C VAL A 278 -22.05 8.71 8.69
N GLU A 279 -21.01 8.91 9.52
CA GLU A 279 -20.97 8.42 10.91
C GLU A 279 -22.11 8.98 11.75
N VAL A 280 -22.31 10.31 11.70
CA VAL A 280 -23.40 10.98 12.41
C VAL A 280 -24.76 10.50 11.88
N GLY A 281 -24.90 10.37 10.56
CA GLY A 281 -26.13 9.85 9.95
C GLY A 281 -26.45 8.43 10.40
N PHE A 282 -25.45 7.55 10.48
CA PHE A 282 -25.61 6.18 10.96
C PHE A 282 -26.12 6.14 12.41
N ILE A 283 -25.51 6.93 13.31
CA ILE A 283 -25.96 7.00 14.71
C ILE A 283 -27.35 7.62 14.85
N ILE A 284 -27.69 8.65 14.07
CA ILE A 284 -29.04 9.22 14.08
C ILE A 284 -30.06 8.14 13.70
N GLN A 285 -29.77 7.32 12.67
CA GLN A 285 -30.66 6.21 12.31
C GLN A 285 -30.69 5.13 13.39
N ALA A 286 -29.56 4.80 14.02
CA ALA A 286 -29.51 3.82 15.11
C ALA A 286 -30.31 4.29 16.34
N ALA A 287 -30.22 5.57 16.70
CA ALA A 287 -30.91 6.16 17.84
C ALA A 287 -32.44 6.22 17.65
N ARG A 288 -32.94 6.30 16.41
CA ARG A 288 -34.38 6.24 16.13
C ARG A 288 -35.03 4.97 16.65
N ARG A 289 -34.28 3.87 16.78
CA ARG A 289 -34.77 2.62 17.38
C ARG A 289 -35.27 2.79 18.82
N LEU A 290 -34.73 3.76 19.56
CA LEU A 290 -35.14 4.06 20.93
C LEU A 290 -36.50 4.77 21.01
N SER A 291 -36.97 5.35 19.89
CA SER A 291 -38.28 6.00 19.83
C SER A 291 -39.42 5.00 19.64
N ASP A 292 -39.12 3.75 19.29
CA ASP A 292 -40.13 2.71 19.15
C ASP A 292 -40.57 2.21 20.54
N SER A 293 -41.87 2.30 20.83
CA SER A 293 -42.49 1.90 22.10
C SER A 293 -42.28 0.43 22.50
N ASP A 294 -41.88 -0.43 21.54
CA ASP A 294 -41.62 -1.86 21.74
C ASP A 294 -40.18 -2.16 22.17
N SER A 295 -39.33 -1.13 22.35
CA SER A 295 -37.95 -1.33 22.80
C SER A 295 -37.91 -1.65 24.30
N GLY A 296 -37.60 -2.91 24.64
CA GLY A 296 -37.55 -3.36 26.04
C GLY A 296 -36.57 -2.54 26.90
N TYR A 297 -36.89 -2.34 28.18
CA TYR A 297 -36.12 -1.55 29.15
C TYR A 297 -34.62 -1.91 29.26
N LEU A 298 -34.21 -3.11 28.86
CA LEU A 298 -32.81 -3.56 28.85
C LEU A 298 -32.01 -3.11 27.61
N VAL A 299 -32.68 -2.73 26.51
CA VAL A 299 -32.05 -2.29 25.27
C VAL A 299 -31.46 -0.89 25.41
N ILE A 300 -32.10 -0.03 26.22
CA ILE A 300 -31.69 1.37 26.40
C ILE A 300 -30.32 1.47 27.11
N PRO A 301 -30.07 0.82 28.28
CA PRO A 301 -28.75 0.85 28.90
C PRO A 301 -27.65 0.24 28.02
N GLY A 302 -27.95 -0.87 27.34
CA GLY A 302 -27.01 -1.51 26.41
C GLY A 302 -26.64 -0.59 25.25
N PHE A 303 -27.63 0.09 24.66
CA PHE A 303 -27.39 1.08 23.61
C PHE A 303 -26.52 2.24 24.08
N VAL A 304 -26.78 2.80 25.28
CA VAL A 304 -25.98 3.90 25.81
C VAL A 304 -24.51 3.49 26.00
N VAL A 305 -24.26 2.31 26.55
CA VAL A 305 -22.89 1.79 26.73
C VAL A 305 -22.21 1.57 25.38
N CYS A 306 -22.89 0.94 24.42
CA CYS A 306 -22.35 0.70 23.08
C CYS A 306 -22.14 2.01 22.30
N LEU A 307 -23.01 3.00 22.45
CA LEU A 307 -22.87 4.31 21.83
C LEU A 307 -21.67 5.08 22.39
N LEU A 308 -21.45 5.05 23.71
CA LEU A 308 -20.28 5.67 24.33
C LEU A 308 -19.00 5.00 23.83
N PHE A 309 -18.95 3.67 23.80
CA PHE A 309 -17.81 2.94 23.26
C PHE A 309 -17.58 3.25 21.77
N TRP A 310 -18.63 3.23 20.96
CA TRP A 310 -18.61 3.60 19.54
C TRP A 310 -18.08 5.02 19.35
N ALA A 311 -18.57 6.00 20.10
CA ALA A 311 -18.14 7.39 19.99
C ALA A 311 -16.64 7.56 20.31
N ILE A 312 -16.12 6.82 21.30
CA ILE A 312 -14.70 6.82 21.62
C ILE A 312 -13.89 6.19 20.47
N CYS A 313 -14.30 5.03 19.94
CA CYS A 313 -13.63 4.37 18.81
C CYS A 313 -13.63 5.25 17.55
N HIS A 314 -14.73 5.92 17.25
CA HIS A 314 -14.88 6.78 16.08
C HIS A 314 -14.13 8.10 16.21
N MET A 315 -14.06 8.68 17.42
CA MET A 315 -13.17 9.81 17.69
C MET A 315 -11.71 9.43 17.40
N VAL A 316 -11.27 8.25 17.86
CA VAL A 316 -9.92 7.73 17.58
C VAL A 316 -9.73 7.53 16.08
N PHE A 317 -10.70 6.96 15.37
CA PHE A 317 -10.64 6.75 13.93
C PHE A 317 -10.47 8.07 13.16
N ILE A 318 -11.28 9.09 13.43
CA ILE A 318 -11.16 10.40 12.77
C ILE A 318 -9.82 11.08 13.07
N ILE A 319 -9.35 11.06 14.32
CA ILE A 319 -8.03 11.58 14.69
C ILE A 319 -6.91 10.82 13.94
N THR A 320 -7.05 9.51 13.79
CA THR A 320 -6.09 8.65 13.09
C THR A 320 -6.01 9.01 11.60
N VAL A 321 -7.15 9.17 10.92
CA VAL A 321 -7.18 9.56 9.50
C VAL A 321 -6.67 10.99 9.32
N TRP A 322 -6.97 11.91 10.25
CA TRP A 322 -6.40 13.26 10.25
C TRP A 322 -4.87 13.24 10.41
N GLY A 323 -4.36 12.46 11.35
CA GLY A 323 -2.93 12.25 11.59
C GLY A 323 -2.22 11.68 10.36
N PHE A 324 -2.81 10.67 9.74
CA PHE A 324 -2.35 10.09 8.47
C PHE A 324 -2.22 11.16 7.38
N HIS A 325 -3.26 11.97 7.17
CA HIS A 325 -3.24 13.01 6.15
C HIS A 325 -2.20 14.10 6.42
N THR A 326 -1.96 14.43 7.69
CA THR A 326 -0.92 15.40 8.08
C THR A 326 0.47 14.84 7.78
N LYS A 327 0.76 13.62 8.24
CA LYS A 327 2.05 12.95 8.00
C LYS A 327 2.33 12.71 6.51
N LEU A 328 1.30 12.33 5.75
CA LEU A 328 1.40 12.21 4.28
C LEU A 328 1.68 13.56 3.60
N SER A 329 1.10 14.66 4.11
CA SER A 329 1.37 16.00 3.56
C SER A 329 2.82 16.41 3.76
N ASP A 330 3.43 16.05 4.88
CA ASP A 330 4.85 16.30 5.13
C ASP A 330 5.74 15.44 4.23
N CYS A 331 5.38 14.17 3.99
CA CYS A 331 6.07 13.31 3.02
C CYS A 331 6.00 13.89 1.60
N GLN A 332 4.82 14.37 1.17
CA GLN A 332 4.66 15.00 -0.14
C GLN A 332 5.49 16.28 -0.28
N ARG A 333 5.54 17.13 0.75
CA ARG A 333 6.36 18.35 0.74
C ARG A 333 7.84 18.02 0.55
N LEU A 334 8.34 17.00 1.25
CA LEU A 334 9.72 16.53 1.10
C LEU A 334 9.98 15.98 -0.30
N CYS A 335 9.07 15.14 -0.81
CA CYS A 335 9.17 14.60 -2.16
C CYS A 335 9.19 15.71 -3.23
N LEU A 336 8.38 16.76 -3.08
CA LEU A 336 8.38 17.91 -3.99
C LEU A 336 9.66 18.74 -3.90
N SER A 337 10.25 18.86 -2.71
CA SER A 337 11.51 19.61 -2.52
C SER A 337 12.74 18.92 -3.11
N GLN A 338 12.68 17.59 -3.32
CA GLN A 338 13.82 16.78 -3.76
C GLN A 338 13.83 16.52 -5.29
N GLY A 339 12.88 17.07 -6.05
CA GLY A 339 12.81 16.93 -7.50
C GLY A 339 12.17 15.60 -7.99
N PRO A 340 11.68 15.55 -9.24
CA PRO A 340 10.89 14.43 -9.77
C PRO A 340 11.70 13.18 -10.18
N GLU A 341 13.02 13.28 -10.37
CA GLU A 341 13.81 12.20 -11.00
C GLU A 341 14.41 11.17 -10.01
N ASP A 342 14.65 11.53 -8.74
CA ASP A 342 15.48 10.68 -7.86
C ASP A 342 14.74 9.96 -6.71
N THR A 343 13.52 10.36 -6.35
CA THR A 343 12.91 9.86 -5.09
C THR A 343 11.45 9.43 -5.22
N SER A 344 11.20 8.12 -5.09
CA SER A 344 9.85 7.56 -4.99
C SER A 344 9.21 7.93 -3.64
N LEU A 345 7.94 8.37 -3.66
CA LEU A 345 7.13 8.67 -2.47
C LEU A 345 7.19 7.55 -1.41
N ASP A 346 7.26 6.29 -1.86
CA ASP A 346 7.34 5.09 -1.01
C ASP A 346 8.57 5.11 -0.09
N LYS A 347 9.73 5.54 -0.60
CA LYS A 347 10.97 5.70 0.19
C LYS A 347 10.82 6.80 1.23
N VAL A 348 10.21 7.93 0.86
CA VAL A 348 9.97 9.06 1.78
C VAL A 348 9.00 8.66 2.90
N MET A 349 7.94 7.93 2.56
CA MET A 349 6.99 7.40 3.54
C MET A 349 7.67 6.39 4.49
N ALA A 350 8.53 5.51 3.96
CA ALA A 350 9.30 4.59 4.79
C ALA A 350 10.23 5.32 5.76
N SER A 351 11.04 6.28 5.28
CA SER A 351 11.99 7.03 6.12
C SER A 351 11.30 7.86 7.20
N LYS A 352 10.09 8.38 6.94
CA LYS A 352 9.29 9.10 7.93
C LYS A 352 8.48 8.21 8.87
N GLY A 353 8.70 6.91 8.90
CA GLY A 353 8.03 6.00 9.84
C GLY A 353 6.52 5.84 9.56
N MET A 354 6.08 6.08 8.31
CA MET A 354 4.68 5.94 7.92
C MET A 354 4.19 4.50 8.08
N ARG A 355 5.08 3.52 7.90
CA ARG A 355 4.84 2.10 8.15
C ARG A 355 4.36 1.85 9.58
N HIS A 356 5.12 2.32 10.57
CA HIS A 356 4.82 2.12 11.98
C HIS A 356 3.49 2.78 12.36
N PHE A 357 3.26 4.00 11.88
CA PHE A 357 1.99 4.70 12.03
C PHE A 357 0.82 3.86 11.48
N CYS A 358 0.94 3.31 10.27
CA CYS A 358 -0.11 2.50 9.65
C CYS A 358 -0.37 1.20 10.42
N LEU A 359 0.67 0.51 10.90
CA LEU A 359 0.52 -0.74 11.68
C LEU A 359 -0.18 -0.52 13.03
N ILE A 360 0.06 0.62 13.68
CA ILE A 360 -0.70 0.99 14.88
C ILE A 360 -2.13 1.34 14.47
N SER A 361 -2.29 2.21 13.48
CA SER A 361 -3.59 2.73 13.01
C SER A 361 -4.54 1.61 12.60
N GLU A 362 -4.06 0.59 11.89
CA GLU A 362 -4.83 -0.59 11.51
C GLU A 362 -5.55 -1.22 12.70
N ARG A 363 -4.82 -1.47 13.80
CA ARG A 363 -5.39 -2.03 15.03
C ARG A 363 -6.48 -1.14 15.62
N LEU A 364 -6.35 0.18 15.46
CA LEU A 364 -7.30 1.15 16.02
C LEU A 364 -8.58 1.21 15.20
N VAL A 365 -8.45 1.27 13.87
CA VAL A 365 -9.60 1.28 12.95
C VAL A 365 -10.38 -0.03 13.03
N PHE A 366 -9.72 -1.15 13.35
CA PHE A 366 -10.41 -2.41 13.61
C PHE A 366 -11.43 -2.32 14.76
N PHE A 367 -11.17 -1.54 15.82
CA PHE A 367 -12.17 -1.33 16.88
C PHE A 367 -13.35 -0.49 16.42
N ALA A 368 -13.13 0.49 15.53
CA ALA A 368 -14.22 1.27 14.93
C ALA A 368 -15.16 0.34 14.14
N LEU A 369 -14.59 -0.52 13.27
CA LEU A 369 -15.32 -1.57 12.53
C LEU A 369 -16.18 -2.45 13.44
N VAL A 370 -15.58 -3.01 14.49
CA VAL A 370 -16.28 -3.89 15.43
C VAL A 370 -17.37 -3.11 16.17
N SER A 371 -17.09 -1.89 16.60
CA SER A 371 -18.06 -1.07 17.33
C SER A 371 -19.29 -0.73 16.47
N SER A 372 -19.10 -0.41 15.19
CA SER A 372 -20.18 -0.16 14.24
C SER A 372 -21.02 -1.42 13.98
N ALA A 373 -20.38 -2.58 13.85
CA ALA A 373 -21.09 -3.86 13.72
C ALA A 373 -21.92 -4.20 14.97
N VAL A 374 -21.39 -3.94 16.17
CA VAL A 374 -22.11 -4.15 17.44
C VAL A 374 -23.31 -3.20 17.56
N VAL A 375 -23.12 -1.90 17.29
CA VAL A 375 -24.24 -0.93 17.30
C VAL A 375 -25.30 -1.32 16.28
N ALA A 376 -24.89 -1.73 15.07
CA ALA A 376 -25.84 -2.16 14.05
C ALA A 376 -26.63 -3.42 14.43
N ALA A 377 -25.98 -4.39 15.07
CA ALA A 377 -26.63 -5.61 15.53
C ALA A 377 -27.64 -5.34 16.67
N LEU A 378 -27.28 -4.47 17.62
CA LEU A 378 -28.17 -4.07 18.72
C LEU A 378 -29.35 -3.23 18.25
N CYS A 379 -29.11 -2.31 17.30
CA CYS A 379 -30.12 -1.41 16.75
C CYS A 379 -30.73 -1.90 15.44
N TRP A 380 -30.68 -3.20 15.17
CA TRP A 380 -31.13 -3.72 13.89
C TRP A 380 -32.59 -3.38 13.61
N GLN A 381 -32.83 -2.65 12.51
CA GLN A 381 -34.15 -2.22 12.07
C GLN A 381 -34.52 -2.90 10.76
N ALA A 382 -35.21 -4.04 10.85
CA ALA A 382 -35.65 -4.81 9.68
C ALA A 382 -36.63 -4.05 8.77
N SER A 383 -37.29 -3.00 9.29
CA SER A 383 -38.27 -2.17 8.59
C SER A 383 -37.71 -0.87 8.01
N SER A 384 -36.43 -0.54 8.27
CA SER A 384 -35.81 0.72 7.82
C SER A 384 -34.72 0.48 6.78
N SER A 385 -35.04 0.70 5.51
CA SER A 385 -34.11 0.60 4.39
C SER A 385 -32.99 1.63 4.51
N LEU A 386 -33.29 2.80 5.06
CA LEU A 386 -32.32 3.87 5.28
C LEU A 386 -31.27 3.46 6.32
N PHE A 387 -31.68 2.83 7.42
CA PHE A 387 -30.74 2.31 8.42
C PHE A 387 -29.79 1.26 7.82
N MET A 388 -30.33 0.30 7.07
CA MET A 388 -29.52 -0.73 6.40
C MET A 388 -28.55 -0.14 5.38
N GLY A 389 -29.00 0.83 4.58
CA GLY A 389 -28.14 1.54 3.62
C GLY A 389 -27.01 2.32 4.31
N MET A 390 -27.33 3.05 5.39
CA MET A 390 -26.33 3.79 6.16
C MET A 390 -25.32 2.87 6.85
N PHE A 391 -25.76 1.72 7.37
CA PHE A 391 -24.87 0.71 7.92
C PHE A 391 -23.91 0.16 6.86
N LEU A 392 -24.41 -0.23 5.69
CA LEU A 392 -23.58 -0.72 4.59
C LEU A 392 -22.56 0.32 4.11
N LEU A 393 -22.98 1.58 4.01
CA LEU A 393 -22.09 2.67 3.64
C LEU A 393 -20.99 2.89 4.67
N ASN A 394 -21.35 2.97 5.95
CA ASN A 394 -20.42 3.18 7.05
C ASN A 394 -19.41 2.04 7.17
N LEU A 395 -19.90 0.79 7.20
CA LEU A 395 -19.06 -0.42 7.27
C LEU A 395 -18.07 -0.49 6.09
N SER A 396 -18.53 -0.17 4.87
CA SER A 396 -17.67 -0.20 3.68
C SER A 396 -16.56 0.86 3.72
N LEU A 397 -16.86 2.06 4.26
CA LEU A 397 -15.87 3.13 4.42
C LEU A 397 -14.82 2.77 5.47
N GLU A 398 -15.25 2.25 6.62
CA GLU A 398 -14.34 1.77 7.66
C GLU A 398 -13.43 0.64 7.14
N CYS A 399 -13.98 -0.28 6.34
CA CYS A 399 -13.20 -1.35 5.70
C CYS A 399 -12.15 -0.76 4.75
N LEU A 400 -12.51 0.28 3.97
CA LEU A 400 -11.60 0.96 3.06
C LEU A 400 -10.40 1.57 3.79
N PHE A 401 -10.63 2.30 4.88
CA PHE A 401 -9.55 2.91 5.67
C PHE A 401 -8.74 1.88 6.44
N HIS A 402 -9.37 0.85 7.01
CA HIS A 402 -8.65 -0.27 7.61
C HIS A 402 -7.72 -0.94 6.58
N GLY A 403 -8.23 -1.18 5.37
CA GLY A 403 -7.45 -1.71 4.26
C GLY A 403 -6.28 -0.84 3.86
N LEU A 404 -6.47 0.49 3.79
CA LEU A 404 -5.40 1.45 3.53
C LEU A 404 -4.23 1.28 4.53
N PHE A 405 -4.54 1.23 5.83
CA PHE A 405 -3.53 1.10 6.87
C PHE A 405 -2.86 -0.28 6.85
N TYR A 406 -3.64 -1.36 6.71
CA TYR A 406 -3.13 -2.73 6.62
C TYR A 406 -2.18 -2.90 5.45
N GLU A 407 -2.57 -2.44 4.25
CA GLU A 407 -1.78 -2.64 3.05
C GLU A 407 -0.51 -1.79 3.06
N LEU A 408 -0.61 -0.49 3.42
CA LEU A 408 0.56 0.38 3.51
C LEU A 408 1.53 -0.05 4.62
N GLY A 409 1.01 -0.45 5.78
CA GLY A 409 1.82 -0.93 6.91
C GLY A 409 2.60 -2.20 6.58
N ASN A 410 2.08 -3.05 5.69
CA ASN A 410 2.73 -4.28 5.26
C ASN A 410 3.60 -4.10 4.00
N SER A 411 3.43 -3.01 3.23
CA SER A 411 4.17 -2.80 1.97
C SER A 411 5.35 -1.82 2.08
N LEU A 412 5.28 -0.86 3.00
CA LEU A 412 6.34 0.15 3.16
C LEU A 412 7.60 -0.45 3.80
N GLY A 413 8.75 0.11 3.46
CA GLY A 413 10.04 -0.26 4.05
C GLY A 413 10.21 0.21 5.49
N GLY A 414 11.36 -0.13 6.08
CA GLY A 414 11.73 0.29 7.42
C GLY A 414 12.36 1.69 7.48
N THR A 415 12.66 2.14 8.69
CA THR A 415 13.44 3.35 8.94
C THR A 415 14.93 3.05 9.03
N CYS A 416 15.78 4.00 8.65
CA CYS A 416 17.24 3.82 8.65
C CYS A 416 17.93 5.06 9.20
N VAL A 417 18.96 4.87 10.03
CA VAL A 417 19.85 5.93 10.53
C VAL A 417 21.31 5.57 10.24
N GLY A 418 22.11 6.58 9.88
CA GLY A 418 23.50 6.45 9.49
C GLY A 418 24.43 7.32 10.34
N TYR A 419 25.58 6.76 10.72
CA TYR A 419 26.69 7.47 11.34
C TYR A 419 27.97 7.15 10.57
N ALA A 420 28.75 8.18 10.24
CA ALA A 420 30.00 8.01 9.50
C ALA A 420 31.19 8.54 10.30
N VAL A 421 32.28 7.77 10.30
CA VAL A 421 33.55 8.12 10.96
C VAL A 421 34.68 8.01 9.95
N VAL A 422 35.34 9.13 9.67
CA VAL A 422 36.48 9.19 8.76
C VAL A 422 37.71 9.71 9.50
N ILE A 423 38.71 8.85 9.64
CA ILE A 423 39.99 9.12 10.30
C ILE A 423 41.10 8.88 9.27
N PRO A 424 41.81 9.92 8.78
CA PRO A 424 42.83 9.76 7.77
C PRO A 424 43.99 8.86 8.22
N THR A 425 44.41 7.91 7.39
CA THR A 425 45.40 6.89 7.73
C THR A 425 46.85 7.35 7.71
N ASN A 426 47.17 8.38 6.93
CA ASN A 426 48.57 8.72 6.64
C ASN A 426 49.23 9.58 7.72
N PHE A 427 48.47 10.05 8.72
CA PHE A 427 49.07 10.67 9.89
C PHE A 427 49.66 9.65 10.85
N CYS A 428 49.59 8.34 10.59
CA CYS A 428 50.14 7.30 11.45
C CYS A 428 51.09 6.37 10.69
N SER A 429 52.16 5.91 11.35
CA SER A 429 53.07 4.87 10.86
C SER A 429 52.32 3.53 10.73
N PRO A 430 52.91 2.49 10.10
CA PRO A 430 52.33 1.14 10.07
C PRO A 430 52.05 0.54 11.47
N ASP A 431 52.67 1.12 12.51
CA ASP A 431 52.52 0.75 13.92
C ASP A 431 51.58 1.70 14.69
N GLY A 432 50.91 2.63 14.01
CA GLY A 432 49.92 3.55 14.60
C GLY A 432 50.49 4.84 15.22
N GLN A 433 51.78 5.14 15.06
CA GLN A 433 52.42 6.33 15.66
C GLN A 433 52.30 7.56 14.77
N PRO A 434 52.05 8.77 15.30
CA PRO A 434 51.83 9.95 14.48
C PRO A 434 53.06 10.32 13.61
N VAL A 435 52.87 10.49 12.30
CA VAL A 435 53.90 10.86 11.31
C VAL A 435 53.59 12.22 10.69
N LEU A 436 54.59 13.10 10.67
CA LEU A 436 54.53 14.37 9.96
C LEU A 436 54.60 14.14 8.45
N LEU A 437 53.49 14.44 7.76
CA LEU A 437 53.39 14.36 6.31
C LEU A 437 53.84 15.67 5.64
N PRO A 438 54.47 15.61 4.44
CA PRO A 438 54.70 16.78 3.60
C PRO A 438 53.39 17.55 3.29
N PRO A 439 53.43 18.89 3.15
CA PRO A 439 52.23 19.71 2.93
C PRO A 439 51.37 19.28 1.73
N GLY A 440 51.99 18.83 0.63
CA GLY A 440 51.28 18.34 -0.55
C GLY A 440 50.51 17.03 -0.30
N GLN A 441 51.06 16.13 0.50
CA GLN A 441 50.39 14.86 0.87
C GLN A 441 49.26 15.10 1.87
N VAL A 442 49.40 16.08 2.76
CA VAL A 442 48.32 16.52 3.66
C VAL A 442 47.15 17.09 2.87
N HIS A 443 47.42 17.91 1.85
CA HIS A 443 46.37 18.49 1.02
C HIS A 443 45.59 17.42 0.24
N GLU A 444 46.30 16.46 -0.37
CA GLU A 444 45.67 15.36 -1.10
C GLU A 444 44.86 14.44 -0.18
N LEU A 445 45.39 14.11 1.00
CA LEU A 445 44.69 13.31 2.00
C LEU A 445 43.40 13.98 2.48
N ASN A 446 43.46 15.29 2.75
CA ASN A 446 42.28 16.07 3.11
C ASN A 446 41.26 16.06 1.97
N ARG A 447 41.69 16.29 0.72
CA ARG A 447 40.83 16.26 -0.47
C ARG A 447 40.12 14.92 -0.63
N ARG A 448 40.83 13.81 -0.45
CA ARG A 448 40.25 12.46 -0.50
C ARG A 448 39.27 12.22 0.64
N SER A 449 39.63 12.61 1.86
CA SER A 449 38.79 12.40 3.04
C SER A 449 37.49 13.21 2.98
N THR A 450 37.55 14.46 2.52
CA THR A 450 36.35 15.25 2.27
C THR A 450 35.53 14.70 1.10
N GLY A 451 36.17 14.15 0.06
CA GLY A 451 35.51 13.40 -1.00
C GLY A 451 34.76 12.17 -0.50
N MET A 452 35.34 11.39 0.42
CA MET A 452 34.69 10.24 1.06
C MET A 452 33.47 10.68 1.88
N LEU A 453 33.61 11.73 2.69
CA LEU A 453 32.50 12.29 3.46
C LEU A 453 31.35 12.75 2.54
N SER A 454 31.67 13.46 1.46
CA SER A 454 30.69 13.88 0.45
C SER A 454 29.97 12.69 -0.18
N ASN A 455 30.71 11.62 -0.53
CA ASN A 455 30.13 10.40 -1.07
C ASN A 455 29.19 9.72 -0.09
N ILE A 456 29.54 9.63 1.20
CA ILE A 456 28.68 9.01 2.21
C ILE A 456 27.47 9.89 2.55
N GLN A 457 27.63 11.21 2.55
CA GLN A 457 26.50 12.12 2.66
C GLN A 457 25.55 12.00 1.47
N ARG A 458 26.09 11.86 0.25
CA ARG A 458 25.31 11.55 -0.96
C ARG A 458 24.57 10.21 -0.82
N PHE A 459 25.23 9.19 -0.28
CA PHE A 459 24.62 7.89 -0.02
C PHE A 459 23.45 8.00 0.98
N PHE A 460 23.65 8.69 2.10
CA PHE A 460 22.58 8.92 3.07
C PHE A 460 21.42 9.69 2.47
N ALA A 461 21.69 10.72 1.66
CA ALA A 461 20.65 11.47 0.97
C ALA A 461 19.88 10.63 -0.05
N CYS A 462 20.58 9.85 -0.90
CA CYS A 462 19.98 9.03 -1.95
C CYS A 462 19.03 7.94 -1.41
N HIS A 463 19.38 7.37 -0.26
CA HIS A 463 18.57 6.34 0.41
C HIS A 463 17.68 6.88 1.54
N LEU A 464 17.60 8.21 1.72
CA LEU A 464 16.85 8.88 2.79
C LEU A 464 17.15 8.33 4.20
N ILE A 465 18.43 8.02 4.42
CA ILE A 465 18.95 7.57 5.72
C ILE A 465 19.06 8.81 6.62
N GLU A 466 18.50 8.74 7.83
CA GLU A 466 18.63 9.81 8.81
C GLU A 466 20.10 9.96 9.21
N ASN A 467 20.67 11.13 8.95
CA ASN A 467 22.08 11.40 9.25
C ASN A 467 22.23 11.80 10.71
N PHE A 468 22.78 10.89 11.53
CA PHE A 468 23.15 11.21 12.92
C PHE A 468 24.38 12.13 12.96
N GLY A 469 25.32 11.94 12.05
CA GLY A 469 26.53 12.72 11.94
C GLY A 469 27.58 12.08 11.03
N CYS A 470 28.48 12.92 10.51
CA CYS A 470 29.66 12.49 9.76
C CYS A 470 30.88 13.13 10.43
N ASP A 471 31.59 12.36 11.24
CA ASP A 471 32.75 12.84 11.97
C ASP A 471 34.02 12.75 11.12
N TYR A 472 34.78 13.84 11.12
CA TYR A 472 36.10 13.94 10.52
C TYR A 472 37.11 14.36 11.57
N SER A 473 38.16 13.57 11.78
CA SER A 473 39.24 13.94 12.69
C SER A 473 40.61 13.65 12.10
N THR A 474 41.40 14.70 11.90
CA THR A 474 42.81 14.61 11.46
C THR A 474 43.75 14.18 12.57
N SER A 475 43.43 14.50 13.83
CA SER A 475 44.24 14.15 15.01
C SER A 475 43.83 12.82 15.66
N GLY A 476 42.94 12.05 15.03
CA GLY A 476 42.36 10.84 15.58
C GLY A 476 41.21 11.10 16.57
N VAL A 477 40.54 10.04 17.00
CA VAL A 477 39.41 10.08 17.95
C VAL A 477 39.76 9.17 19.12
N THR A 478 39.54 9.62 20.37
CA THR A 478 39.77 8.78 21.55
C THR A 478 38.65 7.75 21.72
N LEU A 479 38.95 6.62 22.38
CA LEU A 479 37.97 5.56 22.61
C LEU A 479 36.74 6.06 23.39
N GLU A 480 36.95 6.88 24.42
CA GLU A 480 35.87 7.43 25.24
C GLU A 480 34.90 8.30 24.42
N THR A 481 35.44 9.18 23.57
CA THR A 481 34.64 10.06 22.71
C THR A 481 33.83 9.25 21.69
N LEU A 482 34.49 8.27 21.05
CA LEU A 482 33.84 7.40 20.08
C LEU A 482 32.77 6.52 20.73
N GLN A 483 33.05 5.96 21.91
CA GLN A 483 32.10 5.17 22.68
C GLN A 483 30.87 6.00 23.05
N ALA A 484 31.04 7.22 23.55
CA ALA A 484 29.92 8.09 23.90
C ALA A 484 29.02 8.38 22.68
N LYS A 485 29.63 8.71 21.54
CA LYS A 485 28.88 8.96 20.29
C LYS A 485 28.18 7.72 19.74
N ILE A 486 28.87 6.58 19.70
CA ILE A 486 28.27 5.33 19.23
C ILE A 486 27.12 4.93 20.16
N LYS A 487 27.28 4.98 21.48
CA LYS A 487 26.18 4.65 22.40
C LYS A 487 24.98 5.58 22.21
N ALA A 488 25.20 6.88 22.04
CA ALA A 488 24.12 7.83 21.74
C ALA A 488 23.44 7.53 20.39
N PHE A 489 24.21 7.21 19.35
CA PHE A 489 23.69 6.78 18.05
C PHE A 489 22.84 5.51 18.16
N LEU A 490 23.32 4.49 18.87
CA LEU A 490 22.59 3.23 19.09
C LEU A 490 21.31 3.43 19.93
N GLU A 491 21.25 4.52 20.69
CA GLU A 491 20.09 4.96 21.45
C GLU A 491 19.19 5.96 20.69
N LEU A 492 19.40 6.20 19.41
CA LEU A 492 18.49 7.03 18.64
C LEU A 492 17.13 6.35 18.45
N ARG A 493 16.06 7.15 18.41
CA ARG A 493 14.68 6.72 18.16
C ARG A 493 14.12 7.57 17.03
N THR A 494 13.17 7.02 16.30
CA THR A 494 12.41 7.79 15.32
C THR A 494 11.55 8.83 16.05
N ALA A 495 11.11 9.86 15.32
CA ALA A 495 10.19 10.88 15.86
C ALA A 495 8.87 10.29 16.41
N ASP A 496 8.45 9.11 15.96
CA ASP A 496 7.23 8.45 16.43
C ASP A 496 7.45 7.59 17.70
N GLY A 497 8.69 7.49 18.20
CA GLY A 497 9.05 6.77 19.42
C GLY A 497 9.83 5.44 19.29
N PRO A 498 9.61 4.56 18.30
CA PRO A 498 10.35 3.29 18.23
C PRO A 498 11.83 3.49 17.84
N ARG A 499 12.63 2.43 18.04
CA ARG A 499 14.00 2.35 17.49
C ARG A 499 13.97 2.35 15.96
N HIS A 500 15.07 2.77 15.33
CA HIS A 500 15.20 2.59 13.89
C HIS A 500 15.28 1.11 13.54
N ASP A 501 14.72 0.73 12.40
CA ASP A 501 14.77 -0.65 11.93
C ASP A 501 16.22 -1.05 11.57
N THR A 502 16.98 -0.12 10.98
CA THR A 502 18.37 -0.33 10.53
C THR A 502 19.29 0.80 11.00
N TYR A 503 20.44 0.42 11.55
CA TYR A 503 21.55 1.32 11.90
C TYR A 503 22.73 1.03 10.98
N VAL A 504 23.27 2.06 10.35
CA VAL A 504 24.43 1.96 9.46
C VAL A 504 25.60 2.72 10.08
N ILE A 505 26.72 2.05 10.28
CA ILE A 505 27.97 2.70 10.67
C ILE A 505 28.94 2.58 9.50
N PHE A 506 29.37 3.71 8.97
CA PHE A 506 30.45 3.79 8.01
C PHE A 506 31.75 4.13 8.73
N TYR A 507 32.82 3.37 8.46
CA TYR A 507 34.14 3.65 8.97
C TYR A 507 35.17 3.62 7.84
N SER A 508 35.99 4.67 7.80
CA SER A 508 37.21 4.70 7.03
C SER A 508 38.36 5.20 7.88
N GLY A 509 39.43 4.42 7.97
CA GLY A 509 40.59 4.79 8.76
C GLY A 509 41.56 3.64 9.02
N HIS A 510 42.50 3.88 9.93
CA HIS A 510 43.62 2.97 10.15
C HIS A 510 43.17 1.75 10.94
N THR A 511 43.59 0.58 10.49
CA THR A 511 43.22 -0.70 11.11
C THR A 511 44.44 -1.57 11.30
N HIS A 512 44.52 -2.25 12.45
CA HIS A 512 45.52 -3.29 12.68
C HIS A 512 45.26 -4.50 11.77
N ARG A 513 46.24 -5.41 11.67
CA ARG A 513 46.10 -6.64 10.88
C ARG A 513 44.94 -7.55 11.32
N SER A 514 44.54 -7.42 12.59
CA SER A 514 43.35 -8.04 13.20
C SER A 514 42.02 -7.41 12.75
N GLY A 515 42.06 -6.25 12.09
CA GLY A 515 40.89 -5.46 11.68
C GLY A 515 40.39 -4.46 12.73
N GLU A 516 40.99 -4.43 13.92
CA GLU A 516 40.66 -3.48 14.99
C GLU A 516 40.91 -2.04 14.53
N TRP A 517 40.00 -1.13 14.88
CA TRP A 517 40.16 0.29 14.55
C TRP A 517 41.20 0.90 15.46
N ALA A 518 42.22 1.52 14.88
CA ALA A 518 43.24 2.25 15.64
C ALA A 518 42.70 3.64 16.01
N LEU A 519 42.77 3.97 17.30
CA LEU A 519 42.25 5.22 17.86
C LEU A 519 43.38 6.07 18.43
N ALA A 520 43.08 7.34 18.72
CA ALA A 520 44.04 8.23 19.35
C ALA A 520 44.40 7.73 20.76
N GLY A 521 45.67 7.87 21.15
CA GLY A 521 46.16 7.42 22.46
C GLY A 521 46.62 5.96 22.51
N GLY A 522 46.61 5.24 21.38
CA GLY A 522 47.00 3.82 21.32
C GLY A 522 45.86 2.86 21.68
N ASP A 523 44.66 3.39 21.93
CA ASP A 523 43.46 2.59 22.12
C ASP A 523 43.01 1.91 20.82
N VAL A 524 42.27 0.82 20.96
CA VAL A 524 41.71 0.08 19.83
C VAL A 524 40.23 -0.22 20.06
N LEU A 525 39.42 -0.14 19.00
CA LEU A 525 38.04 -0.65 19.03
C LEU A 525 37.97 -2.02 18.37
N ARG A 526 37.50 -3.01 19.15
CA ARG A 526 37.24 -4.38 18.69
C ARG A 526 35.81 -4.52 18.20
N LEU A 527 35.61 -5.46 17.27
CA LEU A 527 34.25 -5.82 16.82
C LEU A 527 33.40 -6.32 18.00
N ASP A 528 33.97 -7.15 18.88
CA ASP A 528 33.27 -7.69 20.05
C ASP A 528 32.75 -6.58 20.98
N GLN A 529 33.58 -5.58 21.25
CA GLN A 529 33.22 -4.43 22.08
C GLN A 529 32.06 -3.62 21.47
N LEU A 530 32.09 -3.40 20.14
CA LEU A 530 30.99 -2.74 19.43
C LEU A 530 29.71 -3.58 19.47
N LEU A 531 29.81 -4.90 19.34
CA LEU A 531 28.68 -5.83 19.42
C LEU A 531 28.12 -5.95 20.84
N GLU A 532 28.95 -5.81 21.87
CA GLU A 532 28.50 -5.71 23.26
C GLU A 532 27.67 -4.45 23.47
N TRP A 533 28.14 -3.29 23.00
CA TRP A 533 27.35 -2.05 23.05
C TRP A 533 26.05 -2.19 22.26
N TRP A 534 26.07 -2.87 21.11
CA TRP A 534 24.86 -3.17 20.36
C TRP A 534 23.87 -4.04 21.15
N ARG A 535 24.33 -5.12 21.79
CA ARG A 535 23.46 -5.98 22.63
C ARG A 535 22.92 -5.24 23.84
N GLU A 536 23.75 -4.42 24.48
CA GLU A 536 23.36 -3.59 25.63
C GLU A 536 22.19 -2.67 25.27
N LYS A 537 22.25 -2.00 24.11
CA LYS A 537 21.26 -0.99 23.72
C LYS A 537 20.08 -1.52 22.91
N ASN A 538 20.31 -2.57 22.11
CA ASN A 538 19.35 -3.08 21.12
C ASN A 538 19.01 -4.57 21.27
N GLY A 539 19.51 -5.27 22.30
CA GLY A 539 19.25 -6.70 22.50
C GLY A 539 17.78 -7.07 22.70
N SER A 540 16.97 -6.15 23.23
CA SER A 540 15.52 -6.33 23.39
C SER A 540 14.69 -5.82 22.20
N PHE A 541 15.32 -5.24 21.19
CA PHE A 541 14.64 -4.60 20.06
C PHE A 541 14.90 -5.37 18.76
N CYS A 542 13.96 -5.28 17.81
CA CYS A 542 14.09 -5.92 16.50
C CYS A 542 14.81 -5.02 15.49
N SER A 543 15.96 -4.46 15.89
CA SER A 543 16.80 -3.62 15.03
C SER A 543 17.98 -4.42 14.48
N ARG A 544 18.57 -3.95 13.39
CA ARG A 544 19.79 -4.54 12.80
C ARG A 544 20.88 -3.50 12.60
N LEU A 545 22.12 -3.98 12.59
CA LEU A 545 23.32 -3.18 12.41
C LEU A 545 24.05 -3.57 11.12
N ILE A 546 24.41 -2.57 10.31
CA ILE A 546 25.22 -2.75 9.10
C ILE A 546 26.49 -1.92 9.27
N LEU A 547 27.64 -2.57 9.21
CA LEU A 547 28.94 -1.93 9.23
C LEU A 547 29.47 -1.86 7.79
N VAL A 548 29.85 -0.67 7.33
CA VAL A 548 30.50 -0.47 6.02
C VAL A 548 31.91 0.02 6.25
N LEU A 549 32.90 -0.77 5.84
CA LEU A 549 34.31 -0.56 6.15
C LEU A 549 35.09 -0.29 4.86
N ASP A 550 35.66 0.91 4.76
CA ASP A 550 36.66 1.28 3.75
C ASP A 550 38.03 1.45 4.45
N CYS A 551 38.67 0.31 4.73
CA CYS A 551 39.96 0.21 5.41
C CYS A 551 40.79 -0.96 4.87
N ASP A 552 42.11 -0.89 5.04
CA ASP A 552 43.07 -1.88 4.52
C ASP A 552 42.80 -3.30 5.05
N ASN A 553 42.42 -3.44 6.33
CA ASN A 553 42.22 -4.74 6.99
C ASN A 553 40.73 -4.97 7.35
N SER A 554 39.81 -4.85 6.38
CA SER A 554 38.36 -5.06 6.62
C SER A 554 37.93 -6.54 6.68
N LEU A 555 38.68 -7.45 6.03
CA LEU A 555 38.33 -8.88 5.89
C LEU A 555 38.21 -9.67 7.21
N PRO A 556 39.04 -9.42 8.25
CA PRO A 556 38.89 -10.08 9.55
C PRO A 556 37.48 -9.92 10.12
N TRP A 557 36.94 -8.70 10.16
CA TRP A 557 35.59 -8.43 10.67
C TRP A 557 34.50 -9.08 9.81
N VAL A 558 34.69 -9.11 8.48
CA VAL A 558 33.79 -9.81 7.54
C VAL A 558 33.73 -11.32 7.79
N ARG A 559 34.82 -11.93 8.26
CA ARG A 559 34.86 -13.36 8.62
C ARG A 559 34.31 -13.60 10.02
N GLU A 560 34.64 -12.73 10.96
CA GLU A 560 34.25 -12.83 12.36
C GLU A 560 32.73 -12.68 12.55
N VAL A 561 32.09 -11.74 11.83
CA VAL A 561 30.64 -11.54 11.92
C VAL A 561 29.84 -12.81 11.58
N ARG A 562 30.38 -13.71 10.73
CA ARG A 562 29.72 -14.98 10.36
C ARG A 562 29.59 -15.96 11.54
N ARG A 563 30.40 -15.77 12.58
CA ARG A 563 30.37 -16.58 13.81
C ARG A 563 29.43 -16.00 14.87
N VAL A 564 29.01 -14.75 14.71
CA VAL A 564 28.16 -14.04 15.68
C VAL A 564 26.76 -14.65 15.75
N GLU A 565 26.31 -14.92 16.97
CA GLU A 565 24.97 -15.40 17.31
C GLU A 565 24.20 -14.37 18.13
N GLY A 566 22.88 -14.31 17.92
CA GLY A 566 21.99 -13.35 18.57
C GLY A 566 21.57 -12.19 17.65
N PRO A 567 22.41 -11.17 17.42
CA PRO A 567 22.01 -9.94 16.76
C PRO A 567 22.01 -10.07 15.23
N TYR A 568 21.19 -9.24 14.59
CA TYR A 568 21.14 -9.09 13.14
C TYR A 568 22.23 -8.11 12.71
N VAL A 569 23.41 -8.63 12.35
CA VAL A 569 24.56 -7.80 11.96
C VAL A 569 25.10 -8.21 10.60
N ALA A 570 25.46 -7.24 9.78
CA ALA A 570 26.20 -7.42 8.55
C ALA A 570 27.43 -6.52 8.49
N VAL A 571 28.49 -6.98 7.83
CA VAL A 571 29.71 -6.22 7.57
C VAL A 571 29.98 -6.24 6.08
N GLN A 572 30.06 -5.06 5.47
CA GLN A 572 30.58 -4.84 4.12
C GLN A 572 32.03 -4.37 4.25
N GLY A 573 32.95 -5.09 3.62
CA GLY A 573 34.36 -4.73 3.53
C GLY A 573 34.83 -4.63 2.08
N ALA A 574 36.03 -4.10 1.93
CA ALA A 574 36.73 -3.92 0.67
C ALA A 574 38.16 -4.45 0.74
N THR A 575 38.67 -4.94 -0.39
CA THR A 575 40.09 -5.30 -0.55
C THR A 575 40.64 -4.56 -1.76
N LEU A 576 41.73 -3.83 -1.55
CA LEU A 576 42.44 -3.07 -2.57
C LEU A 576 43.62 -3.90 -3.09
N ALA A 577 43.67 -4.17 -4.39
CA ALA A 577 44.73 -4.97 -4.99
C ALA A 577 46.04 -4.18 -5.05
N ARG A 578 47.04 -4.57 -4.25
CA ARG A 578 48.40 -4.01 -4.32
C ARG A 578 49.27 -4.92 -5.20
N GLY A 579 49.13 -4.78 -6.52
CA GLY A 579 49.90 -5.54 -7.51
C GLY A 579 51.18 -4.82 -7.95
N SER A 580 52.29 -5.57 -8.09
CA SER A 580 53.63 -5.09 -8.49
C SER A 580 53.77 -4.68 -9.97
N SER A 581 52.69 -4.60 -10.73
CA SER A 581 52.69 -4.31 -12.18
C SER A 581 51.76 -3.18 -12.60
N VAL A 582 51.17 -2.43 -11.67
CA VAL A 582 50.33 -1.27 -11.98
C VAL A 582 51.22 -0.03 -11.94
N ALA A 583 51.19 0.78 -13.00
CA ALA A 583 51.91 2.04 -13.07
C ALA A 583 51.63 2.88 -11.80
N LEU A 584 52.64 3.59 -11.30
CA LEU A 584 52.63 4.26 -9.99
C LEU A 584 51.41 5.20 -9.76
N GLU A 585 50.71 5.61 -10.82
CA GLU A 585 49.54 6.48 -10.82
C GLU A 585 48.18 5.77 -10.62
N ASP A 586 48.08 4.45 -10.79
CA ASP A 586 46.81 3.68 -10.77
C ASP A 586 46.66 2.73 -9.55
N THR A 587 47.42 2.94 -8.48
CA THR A 587 47.28 2.10 -7.28
C THR A 587 45.99 2.43 -6.52
N PRO A 588 45.13 1.44 -6.22
CA PRO A 588 43.88 1.67 -5.52
C PRO A 588 44.14 2.13 -4.08
N GLN A 589 43.44 3.18 -3.66
CA GLN A 589 43.59 3.86 -2.38
C GLN A 589 42.26 3.91 -1.61
N LEU A 590 42.34 4.23 -0.32
CA LEU A 590 41.15 4.40 0.53
C LEU A 590 40.22 5.47 -0.03
N GLY A 591 38.93 5.15 -0.08
CA GLY A 591 37.90 5.97 -0.70
C GLY A 591 37.52 5.53 -2.12
N ASP A 592 38.35 4.74 -2.80
CA ASP A 592 37.99 4.20 -4.14
C ASP A 592 36.88 3.15 -4.03
N PHE A 593 36.87 2.38 -2.95
CA PHE A 593 35.72 1.52 -2.64
C PHE A 593 34.48 2.34 -2.35
N THR A 594 34.58 3.34 -1.46
CA THR A 594 33.44 4.20 -1.12
C THR A 594 32.83 4.85 -2.36
N SER A 595 33.64 5.43 -3.25
CA SER A 595 33.13 6.08 -4.47
C SER A 595 32.41 5.09 -5.38
N GLN A 596 32.99 3.92 -5.65
CA GLN A 596 32.39 2.88 -6.48
C GLN A 596 31.13 2.27 -5.86
N TRP A 597 31.13 2.05 -4.54
CA TRP A 597 30.00 1.47 -3.83
C TRP A 597 28.81 2.42 -3.75
N VAL A 598 29.07 3.72 -3.50
CA VAL A 598 28.03 4.74 -3.52
C VAL A 598 27.48 4.90 -4.94
N GLU A 599 28.33 4.93 -5.96
CA GLU A 599 27.88 5.02 -7.35
C GLU A 599 27.02 3.83 -7.76
N TYR A 600 27.39 2.60 -7.39
CA TYR A 600 26.59 1.40 -7.65
C TYR A 600 25.21 1.44 -6.97
N ASN A 601 25.11 1.99 -5.76
CA ASN A 601 23.85 2.03 -5.01
C ASN A 601 22.97 3.22 -5.34
N CYS A 602 23.57 4.36 -5.71
CA CYS A 602 22.84 5.61 -5.96
C CYS A 602 22.49 5.81 -7.44
N ASN A 603 23.28 5.28 -8.37
CA ASN A 603 23.05 5.45 -9.81
C ASN A 603 22.48 4.16 -10.43
N PRO A 604 21.20 4.16 -10.87
CA PRO A 604 20.60 2.99 -11.53
C PRO A 604 21.25 2.65 -12.87
N ASN A 605 21.91 3.63 -13.52
CA ASN A 605 22.63 3.46 -14.78
C ASN A 605 24.13 3.17 -14.57
N SER A 606 24.54 2.84 -13.35
CA SER A 606 25.94 2.53 -13.05
C SER A 606 26.44 1.36 -13.91
N THR A 607 27.61 1.53 -14.49
CA THR A 607 28.30 0.49 -15.27
C THR A 607 29.06 -0.50 -14.38
N ILE A 608 29.07 -0.28 -13.05
CA ILE A 608 29.87 -1.06 -12.10
C ILE A 608 29.30 -2.47 -11.94
N ARG A 609 30.12 -3.49 -12.24
CA ARG A 609 29.77 -4.91 -12.07
C ARG A 609 30.72 -5.60 -11.11
N TRP A 610 30.26 -5.88 -9.89
CA TRP A 610 31.11 -6.42 -8.82
C TRP A 610 31.68 -7.82 -9.11
N LEU A 611 31.01 -8.61 -9.98
CA LEU A 611 31.39 -9.97 -10.38
C LEU A 611 32.53 -10.05 -11.42
N GLU A 612 32.98 -8.92 -11.96
CA GLU A 612 34.09 -8.91 -12.93
C GLU A 612 35.40 -9.33 -12.26
N ARG A 613 36.18 -10.17 -12.96
CA ARG A 613 37.49 -10.63 -12.49
C ARG A 613 38.53 -9.51 -12.63
N ASP A 614 39.57 -9.58 -11.81
CA ASP A 614 40.76 -8.70 -11.85
C ASP A 614 40.50 -7.20 -11.57
N ARG A 615 39.46 -6.88 -10.79
CA ARG A 615 39.22 -5.51 -10.33
C ARG A 615 40.28 -5.04 -9.32
N ALA A 616 40.75 -3.81 -9.49
CA ALA A 616 41.63 -3.14 -8.53
C ALA A 616 40.98 -2.98 -7.14
N VAL A 617 39.65 -2.81 -7.11
CA VAL A 617 38.84 -2.76 -5.89
C VAL A 617 37.84 -3.90 -5.91
N SER A 618 37.94 -4.77 -4.91
CA SER A 618 37.01 -5.89 -4.70
C SER A 618 36.22 -5.69 -3.42
N ALA A 619 34.99 -6.18 -3.41
CA ALA A 619 34.08 -6.05 -2.27
C ALA A 619 33.74 -7.43 -1.70
N THR A 620 33.60 -7.53 -0.38
CA THR A 620 33.13 -8.75 0.27
C THR A 620 32.23 -8.38 1.42
N TYR A 621 31.15 -9.13 1.61
CA TYR A 621 30.30 -8.98 2.79
C TYR A 621 30.25 -10.26 3.65
N GLY A 622 29.88 -10.06 4.91
CA GLY A 622 29.63 -11.09 5.91
C GLY A 622 28.35 -10.78 6.66
N ILE A 623 27.62 -11.81 7.05
CA ILE A 623 26.35 -11.70 7.78
C ILE A 623 26.36 -12.63 8.99
N ALA A 624 25.72 -12.22 10.07
CA ALA A 624 25.52 -13.04 11.25
C ALA A 624 24.60 -14.25 10.97
N LYS A 625 24.72 -15.31 11.77
CA LYS A 625 23.99 -16.58 11.54
C LYS A 625 22.47 -16.44 11.43
N HIS A 626 21.92 -15.43 12.11
CA HIS A 626 20.48 -15.17 12.23
C HIS A 626 19.98 -14.05 11.30
N TRP A 627 20.83 -13.50 10.43
CA TRP A 627 20.47 -12.39 9.54
C TRP A 627 19.16 -12.62 8.76
N SER A 628 18.94 -13.84 8.26
CA SER A 628 17.75 -14.21 7.49
C SER A 628 16.43 -14.17 8.26
N ASP A 629 16.49 -14.15 9.59
CA ASP A 629 15.31 -14.18 10.45
C ASP A 629 14.82 -12.79 10.79
N TYR A 630 15.58 -11.77 10.40
CA TYR A 630 15.21 -10.38 10.57
C TYR A 630 13.85 -10.08 9.94
N THR A 631 13.03 -9.37 10.70
CA THR A 631 11.77 -8.80 10.25
C THR A 631 11.70 -7.38 10.78
N LEU A 632 11.17 -6.46 9.98
CA LEU A 632 10.95 -5.08 10.41
C LEU A 632 10.14 -5.03 11.71
N HIS A 633 10.45 -4.06 12.58
CA HIS A 633 9.86 -3.97 13.92
C HIS A 633 8.33 -3.91 13.84
N LEU A 634 7.64 -4.73 14.65
CA LEU A 634 6.19 -4.70 14.79
C LEU A 634 5.81 -3.93 16.07
N PRO A 635 4.74 -3.13 16.06
CA PRO A 635 4.36 -2.35 17.24
C PRO A 635 4.10 -3.22 18.47
N THR A 636 4.86 -2.97 19.54
CA THR A 636 4.70 -3.59 20.85
C THR A 636 3.60 -2.90 21.66
N GLY A 637 3.15 -3.50 22.77
CA GLY A 637 2.16 -2.86 23.65
C GLY A 637 2.62 -1.50 24.20
N SER A 638 3.91 -1.37 24.50
CA SER A 638 4.51 -0.09 24.91
C SER A 638 4.50 0.95 23.79
N ASP A 639 4.79 0.54 22.55
CA ASP A 639 4.76 1.46 21.40
C ASP A 639 3.34 1.99 21.17
N VAL A 640 2.34 1.11 21.24
CA VAL A 640 0.93 1.49 21.12
C VAL A 640 0.55 2.46 22.25
N THR A 641 0.97 2.19 23.48
CA THR A 641 0.64 3.04 24.64
C THR A 641 1.29 4.43 24.54
N ASN A 642 2.57 4.48 24.15
CA ASN A 642 3.31 5.73 23.97
C ASN A 642 2.71 6.56 22.84
N HIS A 643 2.49 5.95 21.67
CA HIS A 643 1.81 6.59 20.55
C HIS A 643 0.45 7.15 21.00
N TRP A 644 -0.30 6.35 21.76
CA TRP A 644 -1.60 6.79 22.24
C TRP A 644 -1.54 8.00 23.17
N SER A 645 -0.60 7.98 24.12
CA SER A 645 -0.41 9.05 25.09
C SER A 645 -0.04 10.39 24.45
N MET A 646 0.60 10.35 23.28
CA MET A 646 1.09 11.52 22.56
C MET A 646 0.01 12.14 21.65
N TYR A 647 -0.84 11.32 21.03
CA TYR A 647 -1.76 11.78 19.98
C TYR A 647 -3.24 11.81 20.38
N PHE A 648 -3.65 11.12 21.46
CA PHE A 648 -5.07 10.97 21.80
C PHE A 648 -5.39 11.46 23.23
N PRO A 649 -6.61 11.99 23.45
CA PRO A 649 -7.03 12.45 24.76
C PRO A 649 -7.27 11.28 25.73
N ARG A 650 -7.10 11.53 27.03
CA ARG A 650 -7.16 10.50 28.10
C ARG A 650 -8.46 9.69 28.13
N ILE A 651 -9.59 10.26 27.70
CA ILE A 651 -10.89 9.58 27.66
C ILE A 651 -10.89 8.31 26.78
N THR A 652 -9.93 8.21 25.85
CA THR A 652 -9.84 7.10 24.89
C THR A 652 -8.99 5.92 25.41
N TYR A 653 -8.37 6.04 26.60
CA TYR A 653 -7.43 5.05 27.15
C TYR A 653 -8.00 3.63 27.38
N PRO A 654 -9.28 3.43 27.75
CA PRO A 654 -9.82 2.07 27.89
C PRO A 654 -9.73 1.24 26.61
N VAL A 655 -9.87 1.87 25.43
CA VAL A 655 -9.77 1.20 24.13
C VAL A 655 -8.35 0.71 23.85
N VAL A 656 -7.34 1.41 24.38
CA VAL A 656 -5.91 1.04 24.26
C VAL A 656 -5.63 -0.29 24.92
N GLN A 657 -6.15 -0.48 26.13
CA GLN A 657 -5.90 -1.70 26.89
C GLN A 657 -6.50 -2.91 26.18
N LEU A 658 -7.68 -2.74 25.57
CA LEU A 658 -8.30 -3.76 24.72
C LEU A 658 -7.48 -4.04 23.46
N ALA A 659 -6.95 -3.01 22.80
CA ALA A 659 -6.11 -3.14 21.61
C ALA A 659 -4.80 -3.89 21.88
N VAL A 660 -4.15 -3.59 23.01
CA VAL A 660 -2.92 -4.27 23.44
C VAL A 660 -3.19 -5.74 23.77
N TRP A 661 -4.32 -6.04 24.42
CA TRP A 661 -4.69 -7.41 24.79
C TRP A 661 -4.95 -8.30 23.56
N CYS A 662 -5.72 -7.84 22.58
CA CYS A 662 -6.01 -8.60 21.36
C CYS A 662 -4.77 -8.87 20.49
N GLY A 663 -3.77 -7.98 20.53
CA GLY A 663 -2.55 -8.09 19.73
C GLY A 663 -1.58 -9.22 20.14
N GLY A 664 -1.81 -9.88 21.27
CA GLY A 664 -0.94 -10.95 21.79
C GLY A 664 -1.18 -12.35 21.22
N LEU A 665 -2.22 -12.56 20.41
CA LEU A 665 -2.65 -13.90 19.96
C LEU A 665 -1.94 -14.32 18.67
N ASN A 666 -0.85 -15.07 18.78
CA ASN A 666 -0.02 -15.48 17.64
C ASN A 666 -0.36 -16.91 17.16
N LEU A 667 -1.46 -17.08 16.40
CA LEU A 667 -2.00 -18.41 16.02
C LEU A 667 -1.16 -19.22 14.99
N LEU A 668 -0.19 -18.62 14.30
CA LEU A 668 0.51 -19.25 13.14
C LEU A 668 2.02 -19.49 13.35
N TRP A 669 2.46 -19.55 14.60
CA TRP A 669 3.90 -19.57 14.95
C TRP A 669 4.68 -20.77 14.36
N LEU A 670 4.11 -21.97 14.38
CA LEU A 670 4.79 -23.21 13.94
C LEU A 670 5.20 -23.18 12.45
N CYS A 671 4.32 -22.75 11.55
CA CYS A 671 4.61 -22.65 10.12
C CYS A 671 5.71 -21.61 9.82
N SER A 672 5.78 -20.54 10.62
CA SER A 672 6.77 -19.47 10.43
C SER A 672 8.19 -19.91 10.81
N SER A 673 8.34 -20.75 11.84
CA SER A 673 9.64 -21.24 12.31
C SER A 673 10.34 -22.15 11.30
N CYS A 674 9.60 -23.05 10.66
CA CYS A 674 10.14 -23.94 9.63
C CYS A 674 10.64 -23.16 8.40
N LEU A 675 9.87 -22.15 7.95
CA LEU A 675 10.27 -21.28 6.84
C LEU A 675 11.51 -20.45 7.15
N ARG A 676 11.66 -19.94 8.38
CA ARG A 676 12.87 -19.21 8.82
C ARG A 676 14.09 -20.11 8.79
N TYR A 677 13.99 -21.33 9.31
CA TYR A 677 15.08 -22.30 9.27
C TYR A 677 15.57 -22.58 7.84
N LEU A 678 14.65 -22.84 6.90
CA LEU A 678 15.00 -23.06 5.49
C LEU A 678 15.67 -21.84 4.85
N ARG A 679 15.20 -20.62 5.15
CA ARG A 679 15.85 -19.37 4.67
C ARG A 679 17.26 -19.24 5.22
N ARG A 680 17.45 -19.57 6.51
CA ARG A 680 18.75 -19.52 7.18
C ARG A 680 19.76 -20.46 6.53
N VAL A 681 19.37 -21.72 6.30
CA VAL A 681 20.23 -22.71 5.62
C VAL A 681 20.58 -22.23 4.22
N LYS A 682 19.59 -21.76 3.44
CA LYS A 682 19.82 -21.27 2.07
C LYS A 682 20.81 -20.10 2.04
N LEU A 683 20.63 -19.10 2.89
CA LEU A 683 21.44 -17.88 2.88
C LEU A 683 22.88 -18.15 3.35
N ASN A 684 23.06 -19.04 4.34
CA ASN A 684 24.39 -19.38 4.87
C ASN A 684 25.19 -20.26 3.91
N TRP A 685 24.52 -21.18 3.18
CA TRP A 685 25.20 -22.09 2.24
C TRP A 685 25.44 -21.45 0.88
N PHE A 686 24.51 -20.59 0.43
CA PHE A 686 24.56 -19.95 -0.88
C PHE A 686 24.33 -18.44 -0.74
N PRO A 687 25.31 -17.70 -0.17
CA PRO A 687 25.20 -16.26 -0.05
C PRO A 687 25.17 -15.63 -1.46
N PRO A 688 24.18 -14.78 -1.77
CA PRO A 688 24.08 -14.15 -3.09
C PRO A 688 25.25 -13.20 -3.36
N SER A 689 25.63 -12.97 -4.61
CA SER A 689 26.65 -11.97 -4.95
C SER A 689 26.21 -10.54 -4.59
N VAL A 690 24.89 -10.30 -4.64
CA VAL A 690 24.25 -9.04 -4.26
C VAL A 690 23.15 -9.34 -3.26
N LEU A 691 23.30 -8.85 -2.04
CA LEU A 691 22.32 -8.99 -0.97
C LEU A 691 21.52 -7.69 -0.84
N ASP A 692 20.23 -7.76 -1.15
CA ASP A 692 19.31 -6.65 -0.91
C ASP A 692 19.08 -6.48 0.59
N THR A 693 19.24 -5.27 1.09
CA THR A 693 18.99 -4.95 2.50
C THR A 693 17.52 -4.67 2.77
N GLU A 694 16.66 -4.56 1.75
CA GLU A 694 15.25 -4.12 1.90
C GLU A 694 15.11 -2.63 2.31
N GLN A 695 16.22 -1.87 2.36
CA GLN A 695 16.26 -0.41 2.59
C GLN A 695 16.58 0.37 1.31
N GLY A 696 16.58 -0.31 0.16
CA GLY A 696 16.85 0.29 -1.14
C GLY A 696 18.33 0.37 -1.53
N PHE A 697 19.24 -0.12 -0.69
CA PHE A 697 20.67 -0.32 -1.02
C PHE A 697 21.11 -1.77 -0.80
N LYS A 698 22.24 -2.14 -1.40
CA LYS A 698 22.71 -3.52 -1.51
C LYS A 698 24.09 -3.71 -0.92
N LEU A 699 24.30 -4.85 -0.26
CA LEU A 699 25.63 -5.36 0.07
C LEU A 699 26.13 -6.21 -1.10
N VAL A 700 27.42 -6.09 -1.41
CA VAL A 700 28.00 -6.60 -2.65
C VAL A 700 29.23 -7.44 -2.37
N ARG A 701 29.36 -8.50 -3.18
CA ARG A 701 30.47 -9.42 -3.17
C ARG A 701 30.98 -9.63 -4.60
N SER A 702 32.29 -9.57 -4.75
CA SER A 702 33.02 -9.91 -5.96
C SER A 702 33.20 -11.41 -6.15
#